data_AF-A0A2S4LZJ7-F1
#
_entry.id   AF-A0A2S4LZJ7-F1
#
_cell.length_a   1.000
_cell.length_b   1.000
_cell.length_c   1.000
_cell.angle_alpha   90.00
_cell.angle_beta   90.00
_cell.angle_gamma   90.00
#
_symmetry.space_group_name_H-M   'P 1'
#
loop_
_entity.id
_entity.type
_entity.pdbx_description
1 polymer ?
#
loop_
_entity_poly.entity_id
_entity_poly.type
_entity_poly.pdbx_seq_one_letter_code
_entity_poly.pdbx_strand_id
1 'polypeptide(L)'
;MIISPPFPNPAQPGIDPNVDPARDSFPMLECGPGNGAFPVSFNLGWHGGAHLDAPVDGQGHLFPVVAIADGTIVYVRETDKHNKPELSYAGMRTDDGCVVIRHDTVIGNGDQSKVTFFSIYMHLQSVESLVVGKPIRRKDKLGLPGSIYGQQGRIHFEIVCDSANMTKFLGRAPGPVGGAGRTDSIYGDIWFYIPTGTNLYPAEPHPGQNNGSTTSGGDAPPASIQSSAALAIQMRYDRACTLTTYQQLADGSWDVFAAMPEENGAEYNLYPRTVELQGKYSDNAPAPSLIFELLRFGRCLGGQAVDNFNHWRKVSIPQGQGWINLSDRRVQVYSDADFPEWAGWTFIQDDSAKTNLCDSPTIKKWLTDAAGETQIDHAGMVTALQNDKVKKRLARSACRFTSEWTLEHVDDLYGWLKTEHEALSTPLSESDFTALKNHVLALAFWENIQGEKPSADDCWHWPPTEFIRNFMKCKWFSEKEFKQIYPHASAHAIQKYREYINSTINKYCLTTSLRLGHFFGQASVESNQLLYMSELHNGDLYDYFRHYEVAKNYKGWLGNVEWNDGGKFSGRGFKQLTGRGNYSSYFVYRGWLQASAFSTNWFHDGRWWGLTHPYTSGDANRQPIQNAATVSQLISSLRPPIMDNPNVVSDDPYTAIDTAGFFWGKNLLLSVADSDDAITMTNKIRGDRATTADDFPVAAHFPERLSETQRIKGVLS
;
A
#
# COMPACT_ATOMS: atom_id res chain seq x y z
N MET A 1 -0.27 4.18 -5.62
CA MET A 1 -0.65 3.87 -7.00
C MET A 1 -1.85 2.94 -7.04
N ILE A 2 -2.72 3.09 -8.04
CA ILE A 2 -3.74 2.12 -8.43
C ILE A 2 -3.18 1.34 -9.63
N ILE A 3 -2.94 0.03 -9.45
CA ILE A 3 -2.38 -0.86 -10.47
C ILE A 3 -3.09 -2.21 -10.42
N SER A 4 -3.15 -2.92 -11.54
CA SER A 4 -3.69 -4.28 -11.66
C SER A 4 -2.93 -5.11 -12.69
N PRO A 5 -3.08 -6.44 -12.68
CA PRO A 5 -2.58 -7.30 -13.75
C PRO A 5 -3.04 -6.89 -15.17
N PRO A 6 -2.27 -7.25 -16.21
CA PRO A 6 -2.59 -6.99 -17.62
C PRO A 6 -3.69 -7.92 -18.16
N PHE A 7 -4.15 -8.89 -17.37
CA PHE A 7 -5.34 -9.69 -17.64
C PHE A 7 -6.38 -9.50 -16.54
N PRO A 8 -7.68 -9.46 -16.88
CA PRO A 8 -8.74 -9.49 -15.88
C PRO A 8 -8.71 -10.80 -15.09
N ASN A 9 -9.07 -10.76 -13.80
CA ASN A 9 -9.11 -11.95 -12.95
C ASN A 9 -10.35 -12.83 -13.30
N PRO A 10 -10.16 -14.08 -13.76
CA PRO A 10 -11.26 -14.95 -14.20
C PRO A 10 -12.04 -15.60 -13.05
N ALA A 11 -11.47 -15.71 -11.85
CA ALA A 11 -11.96 -16.63 -10.83
C ALA A 11 -12.91 -15.99 -9.81
N GLN A 12 -12.81 -14.68 -9.55
CA GLN A 12 -13.47 -14.07 -8.39
C GLN A 12 -13.84 -12.59 -8.60
N PRO A 13 -14.97 -12.28 -9.25
CA PRO A 13 -15.45 -10.91 -9.39
C PRO A 13 -15.83 -10.21 -8.06
N GLY A 14 -15.81 -10.94 -6.94
CA GLY A 14 -16.14 -10.43 -5.60
C GLY A 14 -15.04 -10.54 -4.53
N ILE A 15 -13.85 -11.08 -4.85
CA ILE A 15 -12.71 -11.03 -3.92
C ILE A 15 -11.88 -9.80 -4.25
N ASP A 16 -11.55 -9.02 -3.22
CA ASP A 16 -10.76 -7.81 -3.38
C ASP A 16 -9.44 -8.15 -4.08
N PRO A 17 -9.18 -7.60 -5.29
CA PRO A 17 -7.93 -7.87 -6.00
C PRO A 17 -6.69 -7.49 -5.18
N ASN A 18 -6.86 -6.66 -4.14
CA ASN A 18 -5.79 -6.17 -3.28
C ASN A 18 -5.49 -7.01 -2.04
N VAL A 19 -6.21 -8.11 -1.81
CA VAL A 19 -5.71 -9.18 -0.94
C VAL A 19 -4.75 -9.99 -1.79
N ASP A 20 -3.48 -10.09 -1.39
CA ASP A 20 -2.45 -10.87 -2.10
C ASP A 20 -3.02 -12.25 -2.43
N PRO A 21 -3.45 -12.49 -3.68
CA PRO A 21 -4.05 -13.76 -4.01
C PRO A 21 -2.94 -14.79 -3.94
N ALA A 22 -3.27 -16.00 -3.46
CA ALA A 22 -2.34 -17.12 -3.49
C ALA A 22 -1.67 -17.17 -4.87
N ARG A 23 -0.39 -17.56 -4.91
CA ARG A 23 0.43 -17.52 -6.14
C ARG A 23 -0.30 -18.08 -7.37
N ASP A 24 -1.12 -19.11 -7.16
CA ASP A 24 -1.85 -19.84 -8.19
C ASP A 24 -3.16 -19.18 -8.69
N SER A 25 -3.62 -18.09 -8.04
CA SER A 25 -4.85 -17.35 -8.44
C SER A 25 -4.60 -15.92 -8.92
N PHE A 26 -3.34 -15.50 -9.03
CA PHE A 26 -2.99 -14.22 -9.63
C PHE A 26 -2.96 -14.36 -11.16
N PRO A 27 -3.64 -13.47 -11.92
CA PRO A 27 -3.80 -13.62 -13.38
C PRO A 27 -2.54 -13.15 -14.16
N MET A 28 -1.39 -13.69 -13.77
CA MET A 28 -0.06 -13.51 -14.35
C MET A 28 0.64 -14.86 -14.37
N LEU A 29 0.38 -15.65 -15.40
CA LEU A 29 0.99 -16.97 -15.58
C LEU A 29 2.30 -16.82 -16.36
N GLU A 30 3.39 -16.57 -15.63
CA GLU A 30 4.73 -16.46 -16.21
C GLU A 30 5.24 -17.83 -16.67
N CYS A 31 5.78 -17.87 -17.89
CA CYS A 31 6.47 -19.06 -18.40
C CYS A 31 7.75 -19.34 -17.61
N GLY A 32 8.12 -20.62 -17.50
CA GLY A 32 9.35 -21.05 -16.83
C GLY A 32 10.64 -20.81 -17.64
N PRO A 33 11.83 -20.93 -17.00
CA PRO A 33 13.10 -20.71 -17.69
C PRO A 33 13.25 -21.63 -18.90
N GLY A 34 13.76 -21.06 -20.00
CA GLY A 34 13.80 -21.71 -21.32
C GLY A 34 12.61 -21.39 -22.22
N ASN A 35 11.56 -20.74 -21.71
CA ASN A 35 10.36 -20.38 -22.48
C ASN A 35 9.87 -18.93 -22.20
N GLY A 36 10.78 -17.99 -21.94
CA GLY A 36 10.46 -16.57 -21.71
C GLY A 36 10.30 -16.16 -20.25
N ALA A 37 11.07 -16.76 -19.35
CA ALA A 37 11.09 -16.33 -17.94
C ALA A 37 11.91 -15.06 -17.75
N PHE A 38 11.50 -14.23 -16.80
CA PHE A 38 12.29 -13.10 -16.32
C PHE A 38 13.27 -13.53 -15.21
N PRO A 39 14.46 -12.89 -15.05
CA PRO A 39 15.15 -12.02 -16.00
C PRO A 39 16.09 -12.79 -16.94
N VAL A 40 16.28 -14.10 -16.72
CA VAL A 40 17.16 -14.96 -17.50
C VAL A 40 16.38 -16.16 -18.00
N SER A 41 16.42 -16.38 -19.32
CA SER A 41 15.52 -17.29 -20.01
C SER A 41 16.31 -18.34 -20.82
N PHE A 42 15.97 -18.49 -22.10
CA PHE A 42 16.57 -19.45 -23.02
C PHE A 42 18.08 -19.24 -23.12
N ASN A 43 18.84 -20.31 -22.87
CA ASN A 43 20.28 -20.37 -23.05
C ASN A 43 21.07 -19.26 -22.29
N LEU A 44 20.61 -18.91 -21.08
CA LEU A 44 21.13 -17.80 -20.27
C LEU A 44 21.02 -16.41 -20.91
N GLY A 45 20.12 -16.21 -21.87
CA GLY A 45 19.84 -14.87 -22.40
C GLY A 45 19.13 -13.98 -21.37
N TRP A 46 19.49 -12.70 -21.33
CA TRP A 46 18.67 -11.67 -20.68
C TRP A 46 17.28 -11.62 -21.33
N HIS A 47 16.26 -11.36 -20.52
CA HIS A 47 14.87 -11.25 -20.97
C HIS A 47 14.21 -10.12 -20.19
N GLY A 48 13.84 -9.02 -20.88
CA GLY A 48 13.38 -7.77 -20.27
C GLY A 48 12.07 -7.91 -19.50
N GLY A 49 11.17 -8.75 -20.01
CA GLY A 49 9.89 -9.05 -19.40
C GLY A 49 9.70 -10.54 -19.12
N ALA A 50 8.43 -10.96 -19.10
CA ALA A 50 8.04 -12.35 -19.06
C ALA A 50 7.03 -12.67 -20.16
N HIS A 51 7.10 -13.88 -20.69
CA HIS A 51 5.99 -14.43 -21.46
C HIS A 51 4.86 -14.80 -20.50
N LEU A 52 3.66 -14.30 -20.79
CA LEU A 52 2.46 -14.57 -20.01
C LEU A 52 1.46 -15.38 -20.82
N ASP A 53 0.99 -16.50 -20.26
CA ASP A 53 -0.16 -17.22 -20.79
C ASP A 53 -1.45 -16.47 -20.42
N ALA A 54 -2.26 -16.15 -21.42
CA ALA A 54 -3.52 -15.48 -21.21
C ALA A 54 -4.53 -16.44 -20.55
N PRO A 55 -5.23 -16.01 -19.48
CA PRO A 55 -6.31 -16.80 -18.93
C PRO A 55 -7.45 -17.00 -19.94
N VAL A 56 -8.27 -18.03 -19.73
CA VAL A 56 -9.47 -18.30 -20.52
C VAL A 56 -10.75 -18.19 -19.67
N ASP A 57 -11.85 -17.77 -20.27
CA ASP A 57 -13.17 -17.76 -19.63
C ASP A 57 -13.75 -19.18 -19.49
N GLY A 58 -14.94 -19.30 -18.87
CA GLY A 58 -15.62 -20.59 -18.70
C GLY A 58 -16.03 -21.27 -20.01
N GLN A 59 -15.92 -20.58 -21.14
CA GLN A 59 -16.20 -21.05 -22.49
C GLN A 59 -14.92 -21.32 -23.29
N GLY A 60 -13.74 -21.08 -22.71
CA GLY A 60 -12.44 -21.28 -23.36
C GLY A 60 -11.96 -20.11 -24.21
N HIS A 61 -12.62 -18.95 -24.17
CA HIS A 61 -12.13 -17.75 -24.88
C HIS A 61 -11.02 -17.07 -24.11
N LEU A 62 -9.99 -16.62 -24.81
CA LEU A 62 -8.88 -15.86 -24.25
C LEU A 62 -9.37 -14.51 -23.72
N PHE A 63 -8.96 -14.17 -22.50
CA PHE A 63 -9.21 -12.84 -21.97
C PHE A 63 -8.38 -11.77 -22.72
N PRO A 64 -8.92 -10.56 -22.89
CA PRO A 64 -8.21 -9.48 -23.52
C PRO A 64 -7.07 -8.97 -22.64
N VAL A 65 -6.08 -8.35 -23.29
CA VAL A 65 -5.01 -7.62 -22.61
C VAL A 65 -5.50 -6.22 -22.27
N VAL A 66 -5.25 -5.77 -21.04
CA VAL A 66 -5.69 -4.47 -20.53
C VAL A 66 -4.54 -3.67 -19.92
N ALA A 67 -4.68 -2.34 -19.86
CA ALA A 67 -3.68 -1.49 -19.24
C ALA A 67 -3.56 -1.74 -17.73
N ILE A 68 -2.35 -1.91 -17.22
CA ILE A 68 -2.10 -2.18 -15.79
C ILE A 68 -2.36 -0.97 -14.89
N ALA A 69 -2.25 0.25 -15.41
CA ALA A 69 -2.41 1.51 -14.69
C ALA A 69 -2.80 2.63 -15.65
N ASP A 70 -3.31 3.73 -15.11
CA ASP A 70 -3.53 4.95 -15.88
C ASP A 70 -2.20 5.46 -16.48
N GLY A 71 -2.25 5.97 -17.70
CA GLY A 71 -1.04 6.45 -18.37
C GLY A 71 -1.32 7.23 -19.63
N THR A 72 -0.26 7.44 -20.41
CA THR A 72 -0.31 8.03 -21.75
C THR A 72 0.29 7.04 -22.73
N ILE A 73 -0.40 6.80 -23.84
CA ILE A 73 0.09 5.92 -24.89
C ILE A 73 1.27 6.60 -25.59
N VAL A 74 2.43 5.96 -25.63
CA VAL A 74 3.66 6.52 -26.23
C VAL A 74 4.15 5.75 -27.44
N TYR A 75 3.62 4.54 -27.67
CA TYR A 75 3.84 3.78 -28.89
C TYR A 75 2.67 2.82 -29.15
N VAL A 76 2.30 2.66 -30.42
CA VAL A 76 1.30 1.69 -30.89
C VAL A 76 1.77 1.15 -32.23
N ARG A 77 1.73 -0.18 -32.39
CA ARG A 77 1.91 -0.87 -33.66
C ARG A 77 0.84 -1.95 -33.79
N GLU A 78 0.04 -1.88 -34.85
CA GLU A 78 -0.84 -2.99 -35.22
C GLU A 78 -0.02 -4.19 -35.70
N THR A 79 -0.52 -5.40 -35.44
CA THR A 79 0.14 -6.61 -35.95
C THR A 79 0.07 -6.68 -37.47
N ASP A 80 1.15 -7.15 -38.09
CA ASP A 80 1.20 -7.43 -39.51
C ASP A 80 0.26 -8.59 -39.86
N LYS A 81 -0.74 -8.31 -40.70
CA LYS A 81 -1.68 -9.32 -41.24
C LYS A 81 -1.26 -9.87 -42.59
N HIS A 82 -0.11 -9.44 -43.10
CA HIS A 82 0.36 -9.76 -44.45
C HIS A 82 1.35 -10.92 -44.48
N ASN A 83 1.58 -11.58 -43.34
CA ASN A 83 2.49 -12.72 -43.19
C ASN A 83 3.92 -12.37 -43.63
N LYS A 84 4.45 -11.22 -43.18
CA LYS A 84 5.87 -10.88 -43.35
C LYS A 84 6.76 -12.09 -42.99
N PRO A 85 7.67 -12.53 -43.88
CA PRO A 85 8.55 -13.67 -43.63
C PRO A 85 9.38 -13.52 -42.35
N GLU A 86 9.79 -12.30 -42.03
CA GLU A 86 10.58 -11.97 -40.84
C GLU A 86 9.84 -12.30 -39.55
N LEU A 87 8.51 -12.37 -39.56
CA LEU A 87 7.68 -12.73 -38.40
C LEU A 87 7.42 -14.25 -38.31
N SER A 88 7.97 -15.04 -39.22
CA SER A 88 7.86 -16.51 -39.25
C SER A 88 9.23 -17.17 -39.05
N TYR A 89 9.95 -16.75 -37.99
CA TYR A 89 11.28 -17.26 -37.68
C TYR A 89 11.24 -18.76 -37.37
N ALA A 90 12.15 -19.53 -37.96
CA ALA A 90 12.17 -21.00 -37.92
C ALA A 90 10.82 -21.66 -38.33
N GLY A 91 10.03 -21.01 -39.19
CA GLY A 91 8.72 -21.49 -39.63
C GLY A 91 7.60 -21.30 -38.60
N MET A 92 7.88 -20.62 -37.49
CA MET A 92 6.93 -20.39 -36.41
C MET A 92 6.54 -18.91 -36.35
N ARG A 93 5.24 -18.63 -36.29
CA ARG A 93 4.73 -17.26 -36.26
C ARG A 93 4.97 -16.60 -34.91
N THR A 94 5.41 -15.34 -34.97
CA THR A 94 5.46 -14.42 -33.82
C THR A 94 4.78 -13.12 -34.22
N ASP A 95 3.76 -12.69 -33.48
CA ASP A 95 3.04 -11.44 -33.78
C ASP A 95 3.85 -10.21 -33.34
N ASP A 96 3.73 -9.10 -34.07
CA ASP A 96 4.50 -7.86 -33.81
C ASP A 96 3.64 -6.73 -33.23
N GLY A 97 2.35 -6.97 -32.98
CA GLY A 97 1.47 -5.99 -32.36
C GLY A 97 2.00 -5.56 -30.99
N CYS A 98 2.10 -4.25 -30.78
CA CYS A 98 2.78 -3.67 -29.63
C CYS A 98 2.07 -2.41 -29.13
N VAL A 99 1.99 -2.26 -27.81
CA VAL A 99 1.58 -1.03 -27.14
C VAL A 99 2.60 -0.70 -26.04
N VAL A 100 3.01 0.57 -25.96
CA VAL A 100 3.82 1.08 -24.85
C VAL A 100 3.10 2.23 -24.17
N ILE A 101 3.01 2.18 -22.85
CA ILE A 101 2.33 3.17 -22.03
C ILE A 101 3.33 3.78 -21.05
N ARG A 102 3.41 5.11 -21.02
CA ARG A 102 4.11 5.88 -19.97
C ARG A 102 3.17 6.10 -18.79
N HIS A 103 3.64 5.80 -17.59
CA HIS A 103 2.92 6.01 -16.35
C HIS A 103 3.65 7.04 -15.49
N ASP A 104 2.97 8.12 -15.13
CA ASP A 104 3.46 9.10 -14.15
C ASP A 104 2.56 9.04 -12.91
N THR A 105 3.13 8.69 -11.76
CA THR A 105 2.37 8.45 -10.53
C THR A 105 3.15 8.87 -9.28
N VAL A 106 2.56 8.63 -8.12
CA VAL A 106 3.16 8.87 -6.82
C VAL A 106 3.15 7.59 -5.98
N ILE A 107 4.25 7.38 -5.26
CA ILE A 107 4.41 6.24 -4.33
C ILE A 107 4.57 6.68 -2.88
N GLY A 108 4.56 7.99 -2.63
CA GLY A 108 4.90 8.62 -1.37
C GLY A 108 4.66 10.13 -1.43
N ASN A 109 5.14 10.84 -0.41
CA ASN A 109 4.98 12.27 -0.24
C ASN A 109 6.12 13.05 -0.92
N GLY A 110 5.80 14.23 -1.45
CA GLY A 110 6.78 15.12 -2.07
C GLY A 110 7.32 14.63 -3.42
N ASP A 111 8.19 15.46 -4.01
CA ASP A 111 8.66 15.27 -5.40
C ASP A 111 9.57 14.05 -5.59
N GLN A 112 10.30 13.63 -4.56
CA GLN A 112 11.18 12.45 -4.60
C GLN A 112 10.40 11.12 -4.72
N SER A 113 9.10 11.17 -4.43
CA SER A 113 8.17 10.05 -4.56
C SER A 113 7.31 10.10 -5.84
N LYS A 114 7.58 11.04 -6.76
CA LYS A 114 6.99 11.09 -8.10
C LYS A 114 7.82 10.24 -9.05
N VAL A 115 7.23 9.16 -9.54
CA VAL A 115 7.94 8.15 -10.36
C VAL A 115 7.31 8.04 -11.74
N THR A 116 8.18 7.77 -12.71
CA THR A 116 7.81 7.44 -14.08
C THR A 116 8.31 6.04 -14.42
N PHE A 117 7.44 5.23 -15.01
CA PHE A 117 7.80 3.92 -15.55
C PHE A 117 6.98 3.63 -16.81
N PHE A 118 7.38 2.61 -17.55
CA PHE A 118 6.74 2.21 -18.81
C PHE A 118 6.28 0.77 -18.69
N SER A 119 5.12 0.47 -19.26
CA SER A 119 4.67 -0.90 -19.50
C SER A 119 4.62 -1.18 -20.99
N ILE A 120 5.11 -2.35 -21.38
CA ILE A 120 5.24 -2.80 -22.76
C ILE A 120 4.42 -4.08 -22.92
N TYR A 121 3.52 -4.08 -23.90
CA TYR A 121 2.64 -5.20 -24.23
C TYR A 121 2.96 -5.62 -25.65
N MET A 122 3.72 -6.70 -25.79
CA MET A 122 4.25 -7.18 -27.07
C MET A 122 3.65 -8.54 -27.44
N HIS A 123 3.66 -8.84 -28.74
CA HIS A 123 3.03 -10.02 -29.35
C HIS A 123 1.50 -10.04 -29.27
N LEU A 124 0.87 -8.88 -29.50
CA LEU A 124 -0.59 -8.79 -29.65
C LEU A 124 -1.02 -9.20 -31.07
N GLN A 125 -1.99 -10.11 -31.21
CA GLN A 125 -2.58 -10.46 -32.52
C GLN A 125 -3.60 -9.43 -33.02
N SER A 126 -4.05 -8.55 -32.15
CA SER A 126 -4.85 -7.39 -32.51
C SER A 126 -4.62 -6.30 -31.48
N VAL A 127 -4.63 -5.06 -31.94
CA VAL A 127 -4.48 -3.87 -31.11
C VAL A 127 -5.72 -3.02 -31.31
N GLU A 128 -6.25 -2.47 -30.22
CA GLU A 128 -7.37 -1.53 -30.28
C GLU A 128 -6.97 -0.25 -31.04
N SER A 129 -7.95 0.55 -31.46
CA SER A 129 -7.71 1.83 -32.15
C SER A 129 -7.18 2.92 -31.19
N LEU A 130 -5.99 2.69 -30.67
CA LEU A 130 -5.28 3.53 -29.72
C LEU A 130 -4.51 4.64 -30.44
N VAL A 131 -4.39 5.80 -29.80
CA VAL A 131 -3.75 6.98 -30.39
C VAL A 131 -2.63 7.46 -29.46
N VAL A 132 -1.42 7.57 -30.01
CA VAL A 132 -0.24 8.08 -29.28
C VAL A 132 -0.51 9.50 -28.77
N GLY A 133 -0.06 9.77 -27.54
CA GLY A 133 -0.30 11.02 -26.81
C GLY A 133 -1.67 11.10 -26.12
N LYS A 134 -2.57 10.12 -26.30
CA LYS A 134 -3.85 10.09 -25.59
C LYS A 134 -3.73 9.37 -24.24
N PRO A 135 -4.54 9.77 -23.25
CA PRO A 135 -4.64 9.06 -21.98
C PRO A 135 -5.27 7.69 -22.18
N ILE A 136 -4.87 6.73 -21.36
CA ILE A 136 -5.46 5.40 -21.23
C ILE A 136 -5.74 5.16 -19.75
N ARG A 137 -6.89 4.55 -19.42
CA ARG A 137 -7.22 4.18 -18.05
C ARG A 137 -6.76 2.77 -17.76
N ARG A 138 -6.43 2.52 -16.49
CA ARG A 138 -6.29 1.17 -15.97
C ARG A 138 -7.51 0.34 -16.37
N LYS A 139 -7.27 -0.90 -16.82
CA LYS A 139 -8.26 -1.86 -17.35
C LYS A 139 -8.87 -1.54 -18.71
N ASP A 140 -8.54 -0.41 -19.34
CA ASP A 140 -8.92 -0.22 -20.75
C ASP A 140 -8.28 -1.33 -21.59
N LYS A 141 -9.06 -1.87 -22.53
CA LYS A 141 -8.63 -2.91 -23.44
C LYS A 141 -7.54 -2.37 -24.38
N LEU A 142 -6.45 -3.12 -24.51
CA LEU A 142 -5.35 -2.80 -25.41
C LEU A 142 -5.36 -3.66 -26.67
N GLY A 143 -5.81 -4.92 -26.54
CA GLY A 143 -5.76 -5.87 -27.64
C GLY A 143 -6.10 -7.30 -27.22
N LEU A 144 -5.74 -8.25 -28.08
CA LEU A 144 -5.84 -9.68 -27.80
C LEU A 144 -4.45 -10.32 -27.77
N PRO A 145 -4.22 -11.29 -26.86
CA PRO A 145 -2.96 -12.03 -26.78
C PRO A 145 -2.72 -12.78 -28.10
N GLY A 146 -1.50 -12.72 -28.63
CA GLY A 146 -1.15 -13.29 -29.93
C GLY A 146 -0.35 -14.57 -29.82
N SER A 147 0.58 -14.75 -30.76
CA SER A 147 1.45 -15.91 -30.84
C SER A 147 2.92 -15.54 -30.67
N ILE A 148 3.65 -16.38 -29.92
CA ILE A 148 5.11 -16.29 -29.76
C ILE A 148 5.70 -17.64 -30.17
N TYR A 149 6.50 -17.66 -31.24
CA TYR A 149 7.06 -18.89 -31.82
C TYR A 149 5.99 -20.00 -31.95
N GLY A 150 4.84 -19.64 -32.51
CA GLY A 150 3.68 -20.51 -32.78
C GLY A 150 2.86 -20.93 -31.54
N GLN A 151 3.26 -20.55 -30.33
CA GLN A 151 2.47 -20.77 -29.12
C GLN A 151 1.43 -19.65 -29.01
N GLN A 152 0.15 -20.01 -29.14
CA GLN A 152 -0.97 -19.06 -29.13
C GLN A 152 -1.37 -18.65 -27.72
N GLY A 153 -2.08 -17.52 -27.61
CA GLY A 153 -2.62 -17.03 -26.35
C GLY A 153 -1.57 -16.47 -25.41
N ARG A 154 -0.50 -15.89 -25.96
CA ARG A 154 0.62 -15.33 -25.18
C ARG A 154 0.90 -13.88 -25.51
N ILE A 155 1.50 -13.19 -24.54
CA ILE A 155 2.15 -11.89 -24.72
C ILE A 155 3.54 -11.91 -24.09
N HIS A 156 4.43 -11.07 -24.58
CA HIS A 156 5.59 -10.63 -23.80
C HIS A 156 5.20 -9.34 -23.07
N PHE A 157 5.39 -9.32 -21.75
CA PHE A 157 5.03 -8.19 -20.90
C PHE A 157 6.21 -7.73 -20.06
N GLU A 158 6.55 -6.45 -20.16
CA GLU A 158 7.74 -5.85 -19.58
C GLU A 158 7.39 -4.54 -18.86
N ILE A 159 8.10 -4.26 -17.75
CA ILE A 159 7.99 -3.04 -16.96
C ILE A 159 9.38 -2.45 -16.78
N VAL A 160 9.57 -1.20 -17.21
CA VAL A 160 10.89 -0.55 -17.23
C VAL A 160 10.88 0.87 -16.70
N CYS A 161 12.02 1.28 -16.13
CA CYS A 161 12.32 2.67 -15.81
C CYS A 161 13.80 2.97 -16.04
N ASP A 162 14.17 4.25 -16.03
CA ASP A 162 15.58 4.66 -16.06
C ASP A 162 16.22 4.61 -14.65
N SER A 163 17.53 4.85 -14.57
CA SER A 163 18.26 4.85 -13.29
C SER A 163 17.81 5.96 -12.33
N ALA A 164 17.34 7.10 -12.86
CA ALA A 164 16.84 8.21 -12.06
C ALA A 164 15.53 7.82 -11.35
N ASN A 165 14.59 7.21 -12.06
CA ASN A 165 13.32 6.73 -11.50
C ASN A 165 13.53 5.50 -10.62
N MET A 166 14.47 4.61 -10.95
CA MET A 166 14.86 3.52 -10.04
C MET A 166 15.28 4.08 -8.67
N THR A 167 16.10 5.13 -8.65
CA THR A 167 16.52 5.79 -7.39
C THR A 167 15.32 6.34 -6.61
N LYS A 168 14.32 6.92 -7.30
CA LYS A 168 13.09 7.41 -6.66
C LYS A 168 12.19 6.28 -6.14
N PHE A 169 12.07 5.18 -6.88
CA PHE A 169 11.35 3.98 -6.45
C PHE A 169 11.91 3.44 -5.13
N LEU A 170 13.23 3.40 -5.00
CA LEU A 170 13.91 2.87 -3.81
C LEU A 170 14.11 3.91 -2.69
N GLY A 171 14.06 5.20 -3.02
CA GLY A 171 14.44 6.29 -2.10
C GLY A 171 15.96 6.31 -1.81
N ARG A 172 16.74 5.55 -2.58
CA ARG A 172 18.19 5.37 -2.47
C ARG A 172 18.77 4.88 -3.78
N ALA A 173 20.09 4.88 -3.91
CA ALA A 173 20.75 4.18 -5.00
C ALA A 173 20.45 2.66 -4.96
N PRO A 174 20.35 1.97 -6.11
CA PRO A 174 20.11 0.53 -6.18
C PRO A 174 21.10 -0.28 -5.34
N GLY A 175 20.58 -1.12 -4.45
CA GLY A 175 21.37 -1.94 -3.53
C GLY A 175 20.63 -2.31 -2.24
N PRO A 176 21.30 -2.99 -1.29
CA PRO A 176 20.75 -3.34 0.02
C PRO A 176 20.21 -2.12 0.78
N VAL A 177 19.27 -2.33 1.70
CA VAL A 177 18.81 -1.22 2.55
C VAL A 177 19.91 -0.81 3.54
N GLY A 178 20.00 0.50 3.78
CA GLY A 178 21.01 1.10 4.65
C GLY A 178 20.44 1.55 5.99
N GLY A 179 20.51 2.85 6.28
CA GLY A 179 20.03 3.47 7.53
C GLY A 179 18.52 3.32 7.79
N ALA A 180 17.90 4.31 8.45
CA ALA A 180 16.46 4.25 8.69
C ALA A 180 15.65 4.17 7.38
N GLY A 181 14.56 3.39 7.37
CA GLY A 181 13.68 3.30 6.22
C GLY A 181 13.02 4.65 5.87
N ARG A 182 12.32 4.69 4.74
CA ARG A 182 11.67 5.89 4.19
C ARG A 182 10.58 6.45 5.09
N THR A 183 10.48 7.78 5.17
CA THR A 183 9.36 8.47 5.83
C THR A 183 8.41 9.13 4.84
N ASP A 184 8.87 9.36 3.61
CA ASP A 184 8.09 9.91 2.51
C ASP A 184 7.16 8.84 1.90
N SER A 185 7.61 7.60 1.80
CA SER A 185 6.83 6.46 1.30
C SER A 185 6.76 5.37 2.36
N ILE A 186 5.54 4.98 2.73
CA ILE A 186 5.27 3.87 3.63
C ILE A 186 3.96 3.18 3.24
N TYR A 187 4.02 1.86 3.09
CA TYR A 187 2.88 1.00 2.76
C TYR A 187 3.23 -0.47 2.98
N GLY A 188 2.22 -1.34 2.91
CA GLY A 188 2.42 -2.79 3.03
C GLY A 188 2.87 -3.22 4.42
N ASP A 189 3.67 -4.29 4.45
CA ASP A 189 4.19 -4.89 5.68
C ASP A 189 5.31 -4.03 6.28
N ILE A 190 5.46 -4.13 7.61
CA ILE A 190 6.53 -3.44 8.34
C ILE A 190 7.62 -4.45 8.68
N TRP A 191 8.87 -4.04 8.51
CA TRP A 191 10.03 -4.89 8.68
C TRP A 191 10.96 -4.31 9.74
N PHE A 192 11.42 -5.16 10.65
CA PHE A 192 12.33 -4.81 11.72
C PHE A 192 13.64 -5.57 11.53
N TYR A 193 14.74 -4.86 11.27
CA TYR A 193 16.07 -5.45 11.31
C TYR A 193 16.56 -5.46 12.75
N ILE A 194 16.73 -6.67 13.29
CA ILE A 194 17.11 -6.94 14.67
C ILE A 194 18.60 -7.26 14.72
N PRO A 195 19.41 -6.49 15.45
CA PRO A 195 20.83 -6.77 15.56
C PRO A 195 21.12 -8.01 16.40
N THR A 196 22.29 -8.61 16.18
CA THR A 196 22.84 -9.66 17.06
C THR A 196 22.92 -9.17 18.50
N GLY A 197 22.73 -10.07 19.47
CA GLY A 197 22.81 -9.72 20.88
C GLY A 197 21.55 -9.03 21.42
N THR A 198 20.41 -9.15 20.74
CA THR A 198 19.14 -8.59 21.20
C THR A 198 18.51 -9.51 22.25
N ASN A 199 18.12 -8.91 23.39
CA ASN A 199 17.55 -9.63 24.53
C ASN A 199 16.06 -9.91 24.31
N LEU A 200 15.63 -11.11 24.69
CA LEU A 200 14.24 -11.53 24.73
C LEU A 200 13.86 -11.90 26.16
N TYR A 201 12.61 -11.62 26.53
CA TYR A 201 12.08 -11.81 27.89
C TYR A 201 10.93 -12.83 27.94
N PRO A 202 10.70 -13.50 29.08
CA PRO A 202 9.73 -14.59 29.17
C PRO A 202 8.27 -14.10 29.21
N ALA A 203 8.02 -12.86 29.62
CA ALA A 203 6.69 -12.25 29.74
C ALA A 203 6.67 -10.87 29.07
N GLU A 204 5.48 -10.36 28.71
CA GLU A 204 5.33 -9.03 28.12
C GLU A 204 5.76 -7.96 29.13
N PRO A 205 6.83 -7.20 28.87
CA PRO A 205 7.25 -6.14 29.75
C PRO A 205 6.27 -4.96 29.72
N HIS A 206 6.32 -4.13 30.76
CA HIS A 206 5.59 -2.87 30.79
C HIS A 206 6.08 -1.97 29.64
N PRO A 207 5.19 -1.29 28.89
CA PRO A 207 5.58 -0.49 27.72
C PRO A 207 6.58 0.63 28.06
N GLY A 208 6.50 1.23 29.24
CA GLY A 208 7.48 2.22 29.71
C GLY A 208 8.82 1.66 30.21
N GLN A 209 9.07 0.36 30.13
CA GLN A 209 10.31 -0.28 30.62
C GLN A 209 11.10 -0.89 29.46
N ASN A 210 12.42 -0.70 29.46
CA ASN A 210 13.35 -1.22 28.45
C ASN A 210 14.14 -2.46 28.92
N ASN A 211 13.99 -2.86 30.19
CA ASN A 211 14.81 -3.87 30.86
C ASN A 211 14.07 -5.21 31.08
N GLY A 212 12.88 -5.37 30.50
CA GLY A 212 12.06 -6.58 30.66
C GLY A 212 11.12 -6.59 31.86
N SER A 213 11.13 -5.55 32.70
CA SER A 213 10.24 -5.47 33.87
C SER A 213 8.77 -5.35 33.46
N THR A 214 7.90 -6.12 34.12
CA THR A 214 6.45 -6.18 33.84
C THR A 214 5.65 -5.10 34.57
N THR A 215 6.28 -4.38 35.50
CA THR A 215 5.67 -3.29 36.28
C THR A 215 6.53 -2.02 36.19
N SER A 216 5.91 -0.86 36.41
CA SER A 216 6.64 0.41 36.40
C SER A 216 7.66 0.45 37.54
N GLY A 217 8.95 0.55 37.19
CA GLY A 217 10.05 0.62 38.18
C GLY A 217 10.34 -0.68 38.94
N GLY A 218 9.77 -1.83 38.53
CA GLY A 218 10.08 -3.13 39.12
C GLY A 218 11.46 -3.66 38.70
N ASP A 219 12.00 -4.61 39.46
CA ASP A 219 13.30 -5.23 39.17
C ASP A 219 13.33 -5.87 37.77
N ALA A 220 14.43 -5.64 37.05
CA ALA A 220 14.64 -6.21 35.73
C ALA A 220 14.86 -7.73 35.83
N PRO A 221 13.99 -8.58 35.24
CA PRO A 221 14.31 -9.99 35.13
C PRO A 221 15.52 -10.17 34.20
N PRO A 222 16.32 -11.23 34.37
CA PRO A 222 17.32 -11.58 33.38
C PRO A 222 16.64 -11.85 32.03
N ALA A 223 17.31 -11.48 30.94
CA ALA A 223 16.88 -11.90 29.61
C ALA A 223 16.84 -13.43 29.56
N SER A 224 15.75 -14.00 29.06
CA SER A 224 15.61 -15.46 28.94
C SER A 224 16.43 -16.01 27.78
N ILE A 225 16.55 -15.23 26.71
CA ILE A 225 17.20 -15.63 25.45
C ILE A 225 17.89 -14.39 24.86
N GLN A 226 18.99 -14.59 24.14
CA GLN A 226 19.65 -13.54 23.36
C GLN A 226 19.86 -14.03 21.92
N SER A 227 19.64 -13.16 20.92
CA SER A 227 19.88 -13.51 19.52
C SER A 227 21.37 -13.75 19.24
N SER A 228 21.71 -14.88 18.62
CA SER A 228 23.11 -15.18 18.24
C SER A 228 23.50 -14.68 16.85
N ALA A 229 22.54 -14.12 16.10
CA ALA A 229 22.73 -13.52 14.79
C ALA A 229 21.73 -12.37 14.60
N ALA A 230 21.95 -11.56 13.55
CA ALA A 230 20.96 -10.60 13.10
C ALA A 230 19.75 -11.32 12.50
N LEU A 231 18.57 -10.73 12.65
CA LEU A 231 17.31 -11.28 12.16
C LEU A 231 16.51 -10.17 11.49
N ALA A 232 15.54 -10.53 10.66
CA ALA A 232 14.50 -9.62 10.22
C ALA A 232 13.14 -10.13 10.72
N ILE A 233 12.29 -9.24 11.22
CA ILE A 233 10.94 -9.59 11.64
C ILE A 233 9.96 -8.83 10.74
N GLN A 234 9.10 -9.56 10.04
CA GLN A 234 7.96 -9.01 9.33
C GLN A 234 6.78 -8.87 10.29
N MET A 235 6.12 -7.72 10.28
CA MET A 235 4.82 -7.49 10.89
C MET A 235 3.81 -7.20 9.79
N ARG A 236 2.97 -8.20 9.53
CA ARG A 236 1.91 -8.14 8.52
C ARG A 236 0.56 -7.93 9.19
N TYR A 237 -0.19 -6.94 8.71
CA TYR A 237 -1.60 -6.76 9.06
C TYR A 237 -2.49 -7.14 7.88
N ASP A 238 -3.45 -8.04 8.12
CA ASP A 238 -4.47 -8.47 7.16
C ASP A 238 -5.67 -9.01 7.97
N ARG A 239 -6.44 -8.11 8.59
CA ARG A 239 -7.50 -8.37 9.58
C ARG A 239 -6.99 -8.95 10.91
N ALA A 240 -5.95 -9.78 10.87
CA ALA A 240 -5.12 -10.21 11.98
C ALA A 240 -3.76 -9.50 11.96
N CYS A 241 -2.87 -9.85 12.89
CA CYS A 241 -1.46 -9.52 12.83
C CYS A 241 -0.59 -10.78 12.93
N THR A 242 0.37 -10.93 12.02
CA THR A 242 1.30 -12.06 12.02
C THR A 242 2.74 -11.52 12.08
N LEU A 243 3.53 -12.09 12.98
CA LEU A 243 4.96 -11.81 13.09
C LEU A 243 5.76 -12.98 12.54
N THR A 244 6.54 -12.73 11.50
CA THR A 244 7.38 -13.75 10.85
C THR A 244 8.83 -13.39 11.00
N THR A 245 9.62 -14.27 11.62
CA THR A 245 11.06 -14.12 11.75
C THR A 245 11.76 -14.73 10.55
N TYR A 246 12.68 -13.96 9.98
CA TYR A 246 13.58 -14.34 8.91
C TYR A 246 15.01 -14.37 9.44
N GLN A 247 15.78 -15.32 8.94
CA GLN A 247 17.21 -15.44 9.22
C GLN A 247 18.01 -15.42 7.93
N GLN A 248 19.23 -14.90 8.01
CA GLN A 248 20.16 -14.98 6.89
C GLN A 248 20.82 -16.36 6.86
N LEU A 249 20.85 -16.97 5.68
CA LEU A 249 21.51 -18.25 5.41
C LEU A 249 22.99 -18.02 5.05
N ALA A 250 23.77 -19.10 5.05
CA ALA A 250 25.20 -19.05 4.75
C ALA A 250 25.52 -18.53 3.34
N ASP A 251 24.58 -18.67 2.40
CA ASP A 251 24.70 -18.18 1.01
C ASP A 251 24.30 -16.69 0.85
N GLY A 252 24.02 -16.00 1.96
CA GLY A 252 23.61 -14.60 2.02
C GLY A 252 22.12 -14.34 1.79
N SER A 253 21.33 -15.34 1.39
CA SER A 253 19.87 -15.20 1.26
C SER A 253 19.17 -15.13 2.60
N TRP A 254 17.93 -14.65 2.56
CA TRP A 254 17.04 -14.65 3.70
C TRP A 254 15.93 -15.68 3.49
N ASP A 255 15.61 -16.41 4.55
CA ASP A 255 14.48 -17.34 4.55
C ASP A 255 13.69 -17.26 5.84
N VAL A 256 12.43 -17.71 5.75
CA VAL A 256 11.54 -17.78 6.91
C VAL A 256 12.10 -18.80 7.89
N PHE A 257 12.37 -18.35 9.12
CA PHE A 257 12.68 -19.24 10.23
C PHE A 257 11.39 -19.77 10.87
N ALA A 258 10.51 -18.86 11.30
CA ALA A 258 9.25 -19.21 11.94
C ALA A 258 8.25 -18.04 11.90
N ALA A 259 6.97 -18.36 11.83
CA ALA A 259 5.88 -17.41 12.05
C ALA A 259 5.22 -17.67 13.41
N MET A 260 4.87 -16.59 14.11
CA MET A 260 4.00 -16.66 15.29
C MET A 260 2.55 -16.99 14.87
N PRO A 261 1.74 -17.62 15.74
CA PRO A 261 0.31 -17.75 15.50
C PRO A 261 -0.34 -16.39 15.23
N GLU A 262 -1.32 -16.36 14.32
CA GLU A 262 -2.01 -15.13 13.96
C GLU A 262 -2.75 -14.52 15.16
N GLU A 263 -2.50 -13.23 15.41
CA GLU A 263 -3.24 -12.44 16.39
C GLU A 263 -4.57 -11.98 15.78
N ASN A 264 -5.58 -12.83 15.87
CA ASN A 264 -6.90 -12.58 15.27
C ASN A 264 -7.52 -11.24 15.71
N GLY A 265 -7.95 -10.43 14.74
CA GLY A 265 -8.57 -9.13 14.99
C GLY A 265 -7.60 -8.04 15.48
N ALA A 266 -6.29 -8.30 15.55
CA ALA A 266 -5.31 -7.31 16.02
C ALA A 266 -5.37 -6.01 15.21
N GLU A 267 -5.59 -6.09 13.89
CA GLU A 267 -5.73 -4.91 13.03
C GLU A 267 -6.96 -4.07 13.41
N TYR A 268 -8.10 -4.71 13.68
CA TYR A 268 -9.32 -4.04 14.13
C TYR A 268 -9.16 -3.40 15.52
N ASN A 269 -8.33 -4.02 16.36
CA ASN A 269 -8.18 -3.66 17.77
C ASN A 269 -6.95 -2.77 18.05
N LEU A 270 -6.31 -2.20 17.02
CA LEU A 270 -5.16 -1.29 17.19
C LEU A 270 -5.46 -0.12 18.13
N TYR A 271 -6.64 0.51 18.00
CA TYR A 271 -7.03 1.62 18.88
C TYR A 271 -7.34 1.15 20.31
N PRO A 272 -8.16 0.11 20.55
CA PRO A 272 -8.30 -0.50 21.89
C PRO A 272 -6.96 -0.85 22.53
N ARG A 273 -6.04 -1.49 21.80
CA ARG A 273 -4.71 -1.86 22.30
C ARG A 273 -3.88 -0.63 22.67
N THR A 274 -3.97 0.43 21.88
CA THR A 274 -3.34 1.72 22.17
C THR A 274 -3.81 2.28 23.52
N VAL A 275 -5.13 2.29 23.75
CA VAL A 275 -5.73 2.78 25.00
C VAL A 275 -5.35 1.91 26.19
N GLU A 276 -5.35 0.58 26.01
CA GLU A 276 -4.93 -0.38 27.03
C GLU A 276 -3.48 -0.14 27.48
N LEU A 277 -2.55 0.02 26.52
CA LEU A 277 -1.14 0.25 26.81
C LEU A 277 -0.89 1.62 27.45
N GLN A 278 -1.60 2.66 26.99
CA GLN A 278 -1.54 3.98 27.60
C GLN A 278 -2.05 3.96 29.06
N GLY A 279 -3.09 3.18 29.33
CA GLY A 279 -3.66 3.02 30.67
C GLY A 279 -2.76 2.28 31.67
N LYS A 280 -1.66 1.66 31.23
CA LYS A 280 -0.66 1.06 32.13
C LYS A 280 0.20 2.10 32.85
N TYR A 281 0.25 3.34 32.36
CA TYR A 281 1.05 4.41 32.95
C TYR A 281 0.32 5.09 34.10
N SER A 282 1.02 5.32 35.21
CA SER A 282 0.53 6.14 36.31
C SER A 282 0.72 7.64 36.07
N ASP A 283 1.77 8.02 35.35
CA ASP A 283 2.09 9.38 34.93
C ASP A 283 2.99 9.37 33.67
N ASN A 284 3.15 10.52 33.01
CA ASN A 284 3.99 10.70 31.81
C ASN A 284 3.69 9.68 30.69
N ALA A 285 2.42 9.36 30.48
CA ALA A 285 2.01 8.49 29.38
C ALA A 285 2.23 9.18 28.03
N PRO A 286 2.80 8.50 27.01
CA PRO A 286 2.85 9.05 25.67
C PRO A 286 1.44 9.30 25.11
N ALA A 287 1.33 10.25 24.16
CA ALA A 287 0.07 10.49 23.47
C ALA A 287 -0.40 9.20 22.77
N PRO A 288 -1.70 8.83 22.89
CA PRO A 288 -2.25 7.65 22.22
C PRO A 288 -1.96 7.59 20.72
N SER A 289 -1.93 8.72 20.01
CA SER A 289 -1.61 8.76 18.59
C SER A 289 -0.19 8.27 18.27
N LEU A 290 0.77 8.52 19.17
CA LEU A 290 2.16 8.08 19.00
C LEU A 290 2.30 6.58 19.30
N ILE A 291 1.61 6.09 20.35
CA ILE A 291 1.52 4.66 20.64
C ILE A 291 0.90 3.92 19.45
N PHE A 292 -0.18 4.46 18.88
CA PHE A 292 -0.85 3.90 17.71
C PHE A 292 0.10 3.80 16.50
N GLU A 293 0.88 4.85 16.22
CA GLU A 293 1.88 4.82 15.14
C GLU A 293 3.01 3.82 15.42
N LEU A 294 3.48 3.70 16.66
CA LEU A 294 4.49 2.69 17.02
C LEU A 294 3.97 1.25 16.83
N LEU A 295 2.72 0.97 17.20
CA LEU A 295 2.10 -0.33 16.96
C LEU A 295 1.87 -0.62 15.47
N ARG A 296 1.52 0.41 14.69
CA ARG A 296 1.23 0.29 13.26
C ARG A 296 2.48 0.21 12.38
N PHE A 297 3.48 1.04 12.68
CA PHE A 297 4.63 1.30 11.81
C PHE A 297 5.98 0.96 12.46
N GLY A 298 6.01 0.60 13.74
CA GLY A 298 7.26 0.43 14.49
C GLY A 298 7.97 1.73 14.85
N ARG A 299 7.49 2.88 14.35
CA ARG A 299 8.07 4.22 14.52
C ARG A 299 7.01 5.31 14.31
N CYS A 300 7.25 6.50 14.84
CA CYS A 300 6.42 7.67 14.57
C CYS A 300 6.88 8.37 13.28
N LEU A 301 5.97 8.64 12.36
CA LEU A 301 6.32 9.17 11.03
C LEU A 301 6.64 10.67 11.05
N GLY A 302 6.15 11.40 12.06
CA GLY A 302 6.48 12.81 12.30
C GLY A 302 7.88 13.05 12.89
N GLY A 303 8.71 12.01 13.02
CA GLY A 303 10.07 12.12 13.57
C GLY A 303 10.16 12.37 15.08
N GLN A 304 9.03 12.36 15.80
CA GLN A 304 9.02 12.45 17.25
C GLN A 304 9.54 11.14 17.87
N ALA A 305 10.66 11.23 18.59
CA ALA A 305 11.12 10.14 19.44
C ALA A 305 10.17 9.97 20.63
N VAL A 306 9.86 8.72 20.97
CA VAL A 306 9.00 8.37 22.11
C VAL A 306 9.83 7.55 23.10
N ASP A 307 10.66 8.24 23.88
CA ASP A 307 11.63 7.59 24.77
C ASP A 307 10.98 6.83 25.95
N ASN A 308 9.72 7.13 26.25
CA ASN A 308 8.94 6.53 27.33
C ASN A 308 7.99 5.42 26.86
N PHE A 309 8.17 4.84 25.67
CA PHE A 309 7.40 3.71 25.17
C PHE A 309 8.26 2.70 24.41
N ASN A 310 7.96 1.42 24.59
CA ASN A 310 8.64 0.29 23.96
C ASN A 310 7.60 -0.62 23.29
N HIS A 311 7.80 -0.90 22.01
CA HIS A 311 6.93 -1.78 21.22
C HIS A 311 7.31 -3.25 21.47
N TRP A 312 6.83 -3.80 22.57
CA TRP A 312 7.05 -5.20 22.91
C TRP A 312 6.19 -6.13 22.08
N ARG A 313 6.80 -7.15 21.46
CA ARG A 313 6.11 -8.23 20.75
C ARG A 313 6.74 -9.58 21.04
N LYS A 314 5.93 -10.64 21.01
CA LYS A 314 6.42 -12.01 21.17
C LYS A 314 6.82 -12.59 19.82
N VAL A 315 8.00 -13.18 19.73
CA VAL A 315 8.53 -13.77 18.48
C VAL A 315 9.21 -15.11 18.71
N SER A 316 9.37 -15.87 17.63
CA SER A 316 10.18 -17.09 17.58
C SER A 316 11.49 -16.80 16.88
N ILE A 317 12.62 -17.10 17.53
CA ILE A 317 13.96 -17.01 16.96
C ILE A 317 14.66 -18.38 17.09
N PRO A 318 15.81 -18.62 16.42
CA PRO A 318 16.50 -19.92 16.47
C PRO A 318 16.80 -20.43 17.88
N GLN A 319 17.03 -19.53 18.85
CA GLN A 319 17.34 -19.85 20.24
C GLN A 319 16.09 -20.12 21.10
N GLY A 320 14.88 -19.85 20.58
CA GLY A 320 13.60 -20.08 21.27
C GLY A 320 12.61 -18.91 21.13
N GLN A 321 11.59 -18.88 21.97
CA GLN A 321 10.55 -17.84 21.94
C GLN A 321 10.66 -16.85 23.10
N GLY A 322 10.35 -15.58 22.85
CA GLY A 322 10.31 -14.56 23.89
C GLY A 322 9.84 -13.19 23.38
N TRP A 323 9.74 -12.23 24.30
CA TRP A 323 9.31 -10.86 24.04
C TRP A 323 10.50 -9.96 23.70
N ILE A 324 10.44 -9.31 22.54
CA ILE A 324 11.46 -8.42 22.00
C ILE A 324 10.92 -7.00 21.91
N ASN A 325 11.79 -6.01 22.13
CA ASN A 325 11.47 -4.60 21.92
C ASN A 325 11.74 -4.20 20.46
N LEU A 326 10.69 -4.04 19.67
CA LEU A 326 10.79 -3.66 18.26
C LEU A 326 11.05 -2.16 18.05
N SER A 327 11.01 -1.35 19.10
CA SER A 327 11.35 0.08 19.07
C SER A 327 12.64 0.40 19.82
N ASP A 328 13.49 -0.61 20.09
CA ASP A 328 14.84 -0.39 20.62
C ASP A 328 15.65 0.47 19.63
N ARG A 329 16.50 1.37 20.15
CA ARG A 329 17.27 2.31 19.32
C ARG A 329 18.23 1.64 18.35
N ARG A 330 18.58 0.36 18.56
CA ARG A 330 19.43 -0.43 17.64
C ARG A 330 18.62 -1.16 16.56
N VAL A 331 17.29 -1.20 16.67
CA VAL A 331 16.41 -1.80 15.66
C VAL A 331 16.15 -0.79 14.56
N GLN A 332 16.36 -1.22 13.31
CA GLN A 332 16.02 -0.42 12.15
C GLN A 332 14.66 -0.85 11.60
N VAL A 333 13.84 0.11 11.19
CA VAL A 333 12.45 -0.12 10.79
C VAL A 333 12.23 0.33 9.36
N TYR A 334 11.61 -0.55 8.58
CA TYR A 334 11.36 -0.41 7.14
C TYR A 334 9.92 -0.85 6.83
N SER A 335 9.53 -0.68 5.57
CA SER A 335 8.27 -1.17 5.01
C SER A 335 8.48 -1.80 3.63
N ASP A 336 7.44 -2.34 3.02
CA ASP A 336 7.52 -2.84 1.63
C ASP A 336 7.97 -1.73 0.64
N ALA A 337 7.78 -0.45 0.98
CA ALA A 337 8.27 0.69 0.22
C ALA A 337 9.79 0.82 0.14
N ASP A 338 10.51 0.11 1.02
CA ASP A 338 11.97 0.16 1.12
C ASP A 338 12.65 -0.96 0.31
N PHE A 339 11.89 -1.94 -0.21
CA PHE A 339 12.44 -3.08 -0.95
C PHE A 339 13.64 -3.75 -0.23
N PRO A 340 13.47 -4.21 1.03
CA PRO A 340 14.59 -4.77 1.77
C PRO A 340 14.99 -6.17 1.26
N GLU A 341 16.28 -6.49 1.37
CA GLU A 341 16.83 -7.78 0.92
C GLU A 341 16.26 -9.00 1.66
N TRP A 342 15.81 -8.84 2.91
CA TRP A 342 15.13 -9.91 3.64
C TRP A 342 13.70 -10.15 3.17
N ALA A 343 13.09 -9.20 2.45
CA ALA A 343 11.90 -9.45 1.65
C ALA A 343 12.25 -10.06 0.28
N GLY A 344 13.51 -10.39 0.01
CA GLY A 344 13.97 -11.07 -1.22
C GLY A 344 14.34 -10.13 -2.36
N TRP A 345 14.25 -8.81 -2.19
CA TRP A 345 14.58 -7.85 -3.25
C TRP A 345 16.09 -7.77 -3.51
N THR A 346 16.47 -7.83 -4.78
CA THR A 346 17.85 -7.62 -5.25
C THR A 346 17.87 -6.69 -6.46
N PHE A 347 18.92 -5.88 -6.58
CA PHE A 347 19.10 -4.93 -7.68
C PHE A 347 20.43 -5.22 -8.38
N ILE A 348 20.37 -5.68 -9.62
CA ILE A 348 21.51 -6.23 -10.36
C ILE A 348 21.85 -5.30 -11.52
N GLN A 349 23.10 -4.84 -11.58
CA GLN A 349 23.62 -3.94 -12.62
C GLN A 349 25.12 -4.22 -12.87
N ASP A 350 25.56 -5.44 -12.58
CA ASP A 350 26.95 -5.88 -12.59
C ASP A 350 27.35 -6.55 -13.91
N ASP A 351 26.44 -6.58 -14.89
CA ASP A 351 26.76 -7.00 -16.25
C ASP A 351 27.23 -5.79 -17.07
N SER A 352 28.47 -5.87 -17.54
CA SER A 352 29.10 -4.83 -18.36
C SER A 352 29.11 -5.20 -19.84
N ALA A 353 28.77 -6.45 -20.18
CA ALA A 353 28.67 -6.89 -21.56
C ALA A 353 27.43 -6.25 -22.20
N LYS A 354 27.60 -5.67 -23.38
CA LYS A 354 26.48 -5.17 -24.19
C LYS A 354 25.97 -6.25 -25.14
N THR A 355 25.82 -7.48 -24.63
CA THR A 355 25.27 -8.61 -25.39
C THR A 355 23.91 -9.00 -24.83
N ASN A 356 23.14 -9.79 -25.57
CA ASN A 356 21.88 -10.34 -25.07
C ASN A 356 22.09 -11.56 -24.13
N LEU A 357 23.34 -11.95 -23.84
CA LEU A 357 23.67 -13.06 -22.94
C LEU A 357 23.88 -12.51 -21.52
N CYS A 358 23.35 -13.19 -20.52
CA CYS A 358 23.55 -12.84 -19.12
C CYS A 358 24.96 -13.23 -18.66
N ASP A 359 25.82 -12.23 -18.45
CA ASP A 359 27.15 -12.37 -17.87
C ASP A 359 27.25 -11.80 -16.45
N SER A 360 26.12 -11.55 -15.79
CA SER A 360 26.07 -11.08 -14.40
C SER A 360 26.85 -12.00 -13.45
N PRO A 361 27.93 -11.51 -12.81
CA PRO A 361 28.66 -12.26 -11.80
C PRO A 361 27.78 -12.71 -10.63
N THR A 362 26.81 -11.88 -10.22
CA THR A 362 25.85 -12.20 -9.16
C THR A 362 24.99 -13.41 -9.53
N ILE A 363 24.40 -13.43 -10.72
CA ILE A 363 23.53 -14.54 -11.15
C ILE A 363 24.36 -15.81 -11.35
N LYS A 364 25.52 -15.72 -12.01
CA LYS A 364 26.43 -16.87 -12.20
C LYS A 364 26.80 -17.51 -10.86
N LYS A 365 27.10 -16.70 -9.84
CA LYS A 365 27.36 -17.18 -8.48
C LYS A 365 26.17 -17.94 -7.89
N TRP A 366 24.95 -17.45 -8.06
CA TRP A 366 23.76 -18.14 -7.56
C TRP A 366 23.55 -19.50 -8.22
N LEU A 367 23.85 -19.60 -9.53
CA LEU A 367 23.77 -20.85 -10.27
C LEU A 367 24.82 -21.86 -9.81
N THR A 368 26.07 -21.43 -9.62
CA THR A 368 27.15 -22.29 -9.09
C THR A 368 26.86 -22.74 -7.66
N ASP A 369 26.42 -21.83 -6.79
CA ASP A 369 26.09 -22.14 -5.39
C ASP A 369 24.91 -23.15 -5.32
N ALA A 370 23.93 -23.02 -6.22
CA ALA A 370 22.81 -23.95 -6.31
C ALA A 370 23.19 -25.34 -6.85
N ALA A 371 24.22 -25.41 -7.70
CA ALA A 371 24.80 -26.68 -8.16
C ALA A 371 25.71 -27.34 -7.10
N GLY A 372 26.16 -26.59 -6.09
CA GLY A 372 27.11 -27.07 -5.08
C GLY A 372 28.54 -27.22 -5.61
N GLU A 373 28.85 -26.54 -6.72
CA GLU A 373 30.14 -26.60 -7.40
C GLU A 373 30.78 -25.20 -7.46
N THR A 374 32.11 -25.13 -7.53
CA THR A 374 32.81 -23.85 -7.63
C THR A 374 32.78 -23.27 -9.04
N GLN A 375 32.56 -24.12 -10.04
CA GLN A 375 32.43 -23.81 -11.46
C GLN A 375 31.49 -24.83 -12.08
N ILE A 376 30.61 -24.39 -12.96
CA ILE A 376 29.77 -25.25 -13.80
C ILE A 376 29.84 -24.76 -15.23
N ASP A 377 29.72 -25.66 -16.20
CA ASP A 377 29.64 -25.28 -17.61
C ASP A 377 28.27 -24.65 -17.93
N HIS A 378 28.13 -24.13 -19.15
CA HIS A 378 26.91 -23.46 -19.59
C HIS A 378 25.66 -24.35 -19.49
N ALA A 379 25.77 -25.64 -19.80
CA ALA A 379 24.68 -26.60 -19.67
C ALA A 379 24.28 -26.82 -18.19
N GLY A 380 25.27 -26.87 -17.30
CA GLY A 380 25.08 -26.88 -15.86
C GLY A 380 24.36 -25.63 -15.37
N MET A 381 24.73 -24.44 -15.85
CA MET A 381 24.05 -23.17 -15.54
C MET A 381 22.57 -23.19 -15.98
N VAL A 382 22.29 -23.64 -17.20
CA VAL A 382 20.92 -23.80 -17.72
C VAL A 382 20.10 -24.76 -16.86
N THR A 383 20.72 -25.85 -16.38
CA THR A 383 20.07 -26.79 -15.47
C THR A 383 19.81 -26.15 -14.10
N ALA A 384 20.77 -25.38 -13.57
CA ALA A 384 20.67 -24.71 -12.28
C ALA A 384 19.58 -23.63 -12.25
N LEU A 385 19.22 -23.01 -13.39
CA LEU A 385 18.07 -22.10 -13.49
C LEU A 385 16.75 -22.76 -13.09
N GLN A 386 16.65 -24.09 -13.18
CA GLN A 386 15.45 -24.82 -12.76
C GLN A 386 15.34 -25.00 -11.25
N ASN A 387 16.40 -24.71 -10.49
CA ASN A 387 16.43 -24.83 -9.03
C ASN A 387 15.47 -23.84 -8.36
N ASP A 388 14.65 -24.34 -7.42
CA ASP A 388 13.62 -23.52 -6.75
C ASP A 388 14.20 -22.35 -5.95
N LYS A 389 15.38 -22.48 -5.36
CA LYS A 389 16.05 -21.40 -4.64
C LYS A 389 16.50 -20.29 -5.59
N VAL A 390 17.02 -20.66 -6.76
CA VAL A 390 17.40 -19.71 -7.81
C VAL A 390 16.17 -18.99 -8.34
N LYS A 391 15.11 -19.73 -8.69
CA LYS A 391 13.83 -19.16 -9.11
C LYS A 391 13.26 -18.17 -8.08
N LYS A 392 13.32 -18.52 -6.79
CA LYS A 392 12.87 -17.65 -5.70
C LYS A 392 13.68 -16.35 -5.61
N ARG A 393 15.00 -16.40 -5.80
CA ARG A 393 15.87 -15.18 -5.84
C ARG A 393 15.59 -14.33 -7.08
N LEU A 394 15.50 -14.94 -8.27
CA LEU A 394 15.27 -14.23 -9.52
C LEU A 394 13.90 -13.52 -9.57
N ALA A 395 12.86 -14.11 -8.94
CA ALA A 395 11.52 -13.54 -8.92
C ALA A 395 11.43 -12.11 -8.34
N ARG A 396 12.38 -11.70 -7.49
CA ARG A 396 12.46 -10.34 -6.90
C ARG A 396 13.76 -9.62 -7.25
N SER A 397 14.31 -9.89 -8.42
CA SER A 397 15.53 -9.24 -8.92
C SER A 397 15.19 -8.20 -9.99
N ALA A 398 15.35 -6.91 -9.71
CA ALA A 398 15.32 -5.89 -10.76
C ALA A 398 16.71 -5.78 -11.40
N CYS A 399 16.78 -5.80 -12.73
CA CYS A 399 18.05 -5.95 -13.46
C CYS A 399 18.24 -4.81 -14.46
N ARG A 400 19.45 -4.28 -14.56
CA ARG A 400 19.82 -3.25 -15.53
C ARG A 400 20.60 -3.86 -16.68
N PHE A 401 20.05 -3.82 -17.88
CA PHE A 401 20.70 -4.27 -19.12
C PHE A 401 20.02 -3.62 -20.33
N THR A 402 20.68 -3.66 -21.48
CA THR A 402 20.20 -3.03 -22.71
C THR A 402 18.87 -3.66 -23.17
N SER A 403 17.89 -2.83 -23.53
CA SER A 403 16.60 -3.31 -24.05
C SER A 403 16.79 -4.12 -25.35
N GLU A 404 16.15 -5.29 -25.43
CA GLU A 404 16.17 -6.13 -26.65
C GLU A 404 15.37 -5.52 -27.81
N TRP A 405 14.56 -4.49 -27.53
CA TRP A 405 13.67 -3.85 -28.50
C TRP A 405 14.31 -2.69 -29.29
N THR A 406 15.62 -2.48 -29.13
CA THR A 406 16.41 -1.46 -29.85
C THR A 406 16.53 -1.76 -31.34
N LEU A 407 16.35 -0.74 -32.18
CA LEU A 407 16.68 -0.75 -33.61
C LEU A 407 18.17 -0.52 -33.84
N GLU A 408 18.86 0.06 -32.87
CA GLU A 408 20.30 0.35 -32.91
C GLU A 408 21.10 -0.80 -32.28
N HIS A 409 22.37 -0.94 -32.64
CA HIS A 409 23.32 -1.84 -31.96
C HIS A 409 22.94 -3.34 -31.92
N VAL A 410 22.07 -3.81 -32.83
CA VAL A 410 21.67 -5.23 -32.91
C VAL A 410 22.88 -6.16 -33.12
N ASP A 411 23.88 -5.75 -33.90
CA ASP A 411 25.10 -6.52 -34.07
C ASP A 411 25.94 -6.61 -32.78
N ASP A 412 25.90 -5.59 -31.93
CA ASP A 412 26.59 -5.61 -30.63
C ASP A 412 25.90 -6.61 -29.69
N LEU A 413 24.56 -6.62 -29.70
CA LEU A 413 23.75 -7.52 -28.85
C LEU A 413 23.90 -8.99 -29.23
N TYR A 414 23.79 -9.30 -30.53
CA TYR A 414 23.67 -10.68 -31.02
C TYR A 414 24.90 -11.20 -31.77
N GLY A 415 25.87 -10.34 -32.09
CA GLY A 415 27.00 -10.67 -32.97
C GLY A 415 27.88 -11.81 -32.47
N TRP A 416 27.88 -12.08 -31.16
CA TRP A 416 28.58 -13.20 -30.54
C TRP A 416 28.10 -14.57 -31.05
N LEU A 417 26.86 -14.66 -31.57
CA LEU A 417 26.29 -15.88 -32.14
C LEU A 417 27.01 -16.36 -33.42
N LYS A 418 27.85 -15.51 -34.03
CA LYS A 418 28.63 -15.83 -35.24
C LYS A 418 29.98 -16.50 -34.94
N THR A 419 30.35 -16.61 -33.68
CA THR A 419 31.62 -17.19 -33.23
C THR A 419 31.37 -18.28 -32.21
N GLU A 420 32.30 -19.23 -32.08
CA GLU A 420 32.20 -20.27 -31.04
C GLU A 420 32.16 -19.62 -29.66
N HIS A 421 31.24 -20.07 -28.82
CA HIS A 421 31.03 -19.57 -27.47
C HIS A 421 30.70 -20.74 -26.53
N GLU A 422 30.94 -20.61 -25.22
CA GLU A 422 30.56 -21.65 -24.25
C GLU A 422 29.05 -21.95 -24.29
N ALA A 423 28.25 -20.93 -24.60
CA ALA A 423 26.80 -20.99 -24.77
C ALA A 423 26.35 -21.52 -26.15
N LEU A 424 27.26 -21.60 -27.13
CA LEU A 424 26.94 -21.91 -28.52
C LEU A 424 28.14 -22.63 -29.17
N SER A 425 28.10 -23.97 -29.14
CA SER A 425 29.15 -24.80 -29.73
C SER A 425 29.11 -24.84 -31.26
N THR A 426 28.00 -24.46 -31.88
CA THR A 426 27.87 -24.34 -33.35
C THR A 426 27.40 -22.92 -33.68
N PRO A 427 28.31 -22.05 -34.15
CA PRO A 427 27.96 -20.69 -34.53
C PRO A 427 26.91 -20.64 -35.64
N LEU A 428 26.11 -19.57 -35.65
CA LEU A 428 25.17 -19.31 -36.74
C LEU A 428 25.93 -19.04 -38.04
N SER A 429 25.41 -19.59 -39.14
CA SER A 429 25.84 -19.18 -40.47
C SER A 429 25.48 -17.71 -40.71
N GLU A 430 26.16 -17.04 -41.64
CA GLU A 430 25.84 -15.65 -42.00
C GLU A 430 24.37 -15.49 -42.44
N SER A 431 23.82 -16.48 -43.15
CA SER A 431 22.41 -16.49 -43.55
C SER A 431 21.46 -16.64 -42.37
N ASP A 432 21.77 -17.51 -41.41
CA ASP A 432 20.92 -17.71 -40.22
C ASP A 432 20.97 -16.50 -39.30
N PHE A 433 22.16 -15.91 -39.12
CA PHE A 433 22.32 -14.67 -38.37
C PHE A 433 21.56 -13.52 -39.03
N THR A 434 21.62 -13.39 -40.36
CA THR A 434 20.84 -12.38 -41.09
C THR A 434 19.34 -12.59 -40.91
N ALA A 435 18.86 -13.84 -40.94
CA ALA A 435 17.45 -14.15 -40.71
C ALA A 435 17.01 -13.78 -39.28
N LEU A 436 17.82 -14.11 -38.26
CA LEU A 436 17.58 -13.70 -36.87
C LEU A 436 17.57 -12.18 -36.73
N LYS A 437 18.57 -11.48 -37.30
CA LYS A 437 18.66 -10.02 -37.26
C LYS A 437 17.43 -9.35 -37.86
N ASN A 438 16.96 -9.85 -39.00
CA ASN A 438 15.75 -9.34 -39.65
C ASN A 438 14.50 -9.61 -38.79
N HIS A 439 14.42 -10.77 -38.12
CA HIS A 439 13.36 -11.08 -37.18
C HIS A 439 13.35 -10.11 -35.99
N VAL A 440 14.49 -9.90 -35.33
CA VAL A 440 14.64 -8.96 -34.21
C VAL A 440 14.26 -7.54 -34.63
N LEU A 441 14.78 -7.07 -35.77
CA LEU A 441 14.46 -5.73 -36.30
C LEU A 441 12.97 -5.57 -36.66
N ALA A 442 12.30 -6.63 -37.11
CA ALA A 442 10.86 -6.60 -37.37
C ALA A 442 10.04 -6.43 -36.07
N LEU A 443 10.58 -6.88 -34.93
CA LEU A 443 9.94 -6.75 -33.62
C LEU A 443 10.38 -5.48 -32.88
N ALA A 444 11.57 -4.96 -33.14
CA ALA A 444 12.13 -3.77 -32.49
C ALA A 444 11.25 -2.51 -32.71
N PHE A 445 11.24 -1.62 -31.71
CA PHE A 445 10.41 -0.42 -31.73
C PHE A 445 10.94 0.73 -30.86
N TRP A 446 11.99 0.52 -30.07
CA TRP A 446 12.33 1.37 -28.93
C TRP A 446 12.56 2.85 -29.30
N GLU A 447 13.19 3.11 -30.44
CA GLU A 447 13.51 4.45 -30.94
C GLU A 447 12.26 5.17 -31.49
N ASN A 448 11.21 4.42 -31.82
CA ASN A 448 9.95 4.97 -32.34
C ASN A 448 8.98 5.42 -31.23
N ILE A 449 9.28 5.12 -29.96
CA ILE A 449 8.52 5.63 -28.81
C ILE A 449 8.55 7.16 -28.82
N GLN A 450 7.38 7.78 -28.70
CA GLN A 450 7.22 9.23 -28.72
C GLN A 450 7.37 9.83 -27.32
N GLY A 451 8.07 10.97 -27.24
CA GLY A 451 8.28 11.70 -25.99
C GLY A 451 9.49 11.20 -25.19
N GLU A 452 9.59 11.65 -23.95
CA GLU A 452 10.67 11.26 -23.02
C GLU A 452 10.54 9.78 -22.64
N LYS A 453 11.65 9.05 -22.76
CA LYS A 453 11.81 7.61 -22.50
C LYS A 453 13.23 7.31 -22.01
N PRO A 454 13.46 6.16 -21.35
CA PRO A 454 14.82 5.71 -21.04
C PRO A 454 15.66 5.48 -22.30
N SER A 455 16.98 5.68 -22.19
CA SER A 455 17.92 5.15 -23.18
C SER A 455 17.81 3.63 -23.23
N ALA A 456 17.99 3.01 -24.40
CA ALA A 456 18.00 1.54 -24.52
C ALA A 456 19.04 0.91 -23.58
N ASP A 457 20.17 1.59 -23.37
CA ASP A 457 21.28 1.18 -22.49
C ASP A 457 21.09 1.54 -21.00
N ASP A 458 20.05 2.32 -20.65
CA ASP A 458 19.72 2.66 -19.26
C ASP A 458 18.31 2.21 -18.88
N CYS A 459 18.03 0.92 -19.14
CA CYS A 459 16.79 0.29 -18.77
C CYS A 459 16.98 -0.57 -17.52
N TRP A 460 16.27 -0.22 -16.44
CA TRP A 460 15.99 -1.13 -15.35
C TRP A 460 14.71 -1.89 -15.63
N HIS A 461 14.84 -3.21 -15.71
CA HIS A 461 13.75 -4.15 -15.91
C HIS A 461 13.25 -4.66 -14.56
N TRP A 462 11.96 -4.52 -14.31
CA TRP A 462 11.32 -4.98 -13.09
C TRP A 462 10.68 -6.36 -13.28
N PRO A 463 10.74 -7.26 -12.27
CA PRO A 463 9.97 -8.51 -12.30
C PRO A 463 8.48 -8.18 -12.39
N PRO A 464 7.78 -8.47 -13.51
CA PRO A 464 6.47 -7.90 -13.77
C PRO A 464 5.42 -8.27 -12.71
N THR A 465 5.37 -9.55 -12.33
CA THR A 465 4.44 -10.03 -11.29
C THR A 465 4.69 -9.38 -9.93
N GLU A 466 5.95 -9.36 -9.47
CA GLU A 466 6.27 -8.83 -8.14
C GLU A 466 6.19 -7.30 -8.09
N PHE A 467 6.45 -6.59 -9.20
CA PHE A 467 6.20 -5.15 -9.30
C PHE A 467 4.72 -4.84 -9.07
N ILE A 468 3.82 -5.53 -9.78
CA ILE A 468 2.38 -5.32 -9.63
C ILE A 468 1.96 -5.67 -8.20
N ARG A 469 2.33 -6.84 -7.67
CA ARG A 469 1.99 -7.26 -6.30
C ARG A 469 2.44 -6.23 -5.25
N ASN A 470 3.69 -5.75 -5.35
CA ASN A 470 4.23 -4.78 -4.41
C ASN A 470 3.46 -3.46 -4.44
N PHE A 471 3.20 -2.93 -5.64
CA PHE A 471 2.54 -1.64 -5.75
C PHE A 471 1.02 -1.68 -5.63
N MET A 472 0.37 -2.84 -5.71
CA MET A 472 -1.02 -3.01 -5.30
C MET A 472 -1.23 -2.66 -3.82
N LYS A 473 -0.21 -2.88 -2.98
CA LYS A 473 -0.20 -2.49 -1.56
C LYS A 473 0.02 -1.00 -1.34
N CYS A 474 0.52 -0.25 -2.33
CA CYS A 474 0.99 1.12 -2.17
C CYS A 474 -0.12 2.10 -1.76
N LYS A 475 -1.24 2.11 -2.48
CA LYS A 475 -2.41 2.99 -2.20
C LYS A 475 -2.15 4.50 -2.07
N TRP A 476 -0.97 4.97 -2.46
CA TRP A 476 -0.70 6.41 -2.63
C TRP A 476 -1.37 6.94 -3.89
N PHE A 477 -2.47 7.69 -3.78
CA PHE A 477 -3.17 8.22 -4.94
C PHE A 477 -2.46 9.48 -5.46
N SER A 478 -2.16 9.49 -6.76
CA SER A 478 -1.82 10.69 -7.53
C SER A 478 -3.04 11.61 -7.65
N GLU A 479 -2.83 12.85 -8.09
CA GLU A 479 -3.93 13.79 -8.31
C GLU A 479 -4.96 13.23 -9.31
N LYS A 480 -4.50 12.63 -10.41
CA LYS A 480 -5.36 12.04 -11.44
C LYS A 480 -6.15 10.83 -10.95
N GLU A 481 -5.53 9.97 -10.14
CA GLU A 481 -6.22 8.83 -9.51
C GLU A 481 -7.25 9.31 -8.49
N PHE A 482 -6.87 10.26 -7.63
CA PHE A 482 -7.78 10.79 -6.62
C PHE A 482 -8.98 11.53 -7.23
N LYS A 483 -8.80 12.20 -8.36
CA LYS A 483 -9.89 12.85 -9.11
C LYS A 483 -10.94 11.85 -9.63
N GLN A 484 -10.60 10.57 -9.80
CA GLN A 484 -11.57 9.52 -10.13
C GLN A 484 -12.39 9.10 -8.91
N ILE A 485 -11.77 9.10 -7.72
CA ILE A 485 -12.45 8.87 -6.46
C ILE A 485 -13.44 10.01 -6.21
N TYR A 486 -13.00 11.27 -6.31
CA TYR A 486 -13.83 12.46 -6.10
C TYR A 486 -13.87 13.37 -7.35
N PRO A 487 -14.76 13.09 -8.32
CA PRO A 487 -14.85 13.85 -9.56
C PRO A 487 -15.25 15.32 -9.36
N HIS A 488 -15.93 15.66 -8.27
CA HIS A 488 -16.38 17.03 -7.99
C HIS A 488 -15.39 17.85 -7.13
N ALA A 489 -14.36 17.22 -6.54
CA ALA A 489 -13.35 17.91 -5.76
C ALA A 489 -12.55 18.89 -6.63
N SER A 490 -12.33 20.13 -6.18
CA SER A 490 -11.51 21.10 -6.91
C SER A 490 -10.02 20.71 -6.89
N ALA A 491 -9.25 21.16 -7.88
CA ALA A 491 -7.80 20.92 -7.90
C ALA A 491 -7.11 21.47 -6.63
N HIS A 492 -7.57 22.63 -6.13
CA HIS A 492 -7.07 23.20 -4.88
C HIS A 492 -7.34 22.29 -3.67
N ALA A 493 -8.56 21.72 -3.55
CA ALA A 493 -8.88 20.81 -2.46
C ALA A 493 -8.05 19.52 -2.53
N ILE A 494 -7.87 18.95 -3.72
CA ILE A 494 -7.03 17.76 -3.91
C ILE A 494 -5.58 18.08 -3.53
N GLN A 495 -5.02 19.19 -4.01
CA GLN A 495 -3.67 19.62 -3.65
C GLN A 495 -3.50 19.79 -2.13
N LYS A 496 -4.50 20.38 -1.46
CA LYS A 496 -4.46 20.65 -0.01
C LYS A 496 -4.54 19.39 0.85
N TYR A 497 -5.33 18.37 0.45
CA TYR A 497 -5.68 17.26 1.34
C TYR A 497 -5.15 15.88 0.91
N ARG A 498 -4.83 15.65 -0.37
CA ARG A 498 -4.51 14.32 -0.92
C ARG A 498 -3.36 13.62 -0.20
N GLU A 499 -2.28 14.33 0.10
CA GLU A 499 -1.10 13.74 0.76
C GLU A 499 -1.45 13.25 2.18
N TYR A 500 -2.21 14.06 2.93
CA TYR A 500 -2.69 13.67 4.26
C TYR A 500 -3.70 12.54 4.21
N ILE A 501 -4.53 12.46 3.16
CA ILE A 501 -5.41 11.32 2.92
C ILE A 501 -4.59 10.05 2.69
N ASN A 502 -3.57 10.09 1.83
CA ASN A 502 -2.68 8.96 1.57
C ASN A 502 -1.98 8.47 2.84
N SER A 503 -1.51 9.38 3.70
CA SER A 503 -0.91 9.00 4.99
C SER A 503 -1.95 8.41 5.96
N THR A 504 -3.14 9.01 6.03
CA THR A 504 -4.22 8.59 6.96
C THR A 504 -4.74 7.20 6.62
N ILE A 505 -4.96 6.88 5.34
CA ILE A 505 -5.44 5.54 4.96
C ILE A 505 -4.42 4.45 5.33
N ASN A 506 -3.13 4.72 5.20
CA ASN A 506 -2.07 3.79 5.60
C ASN A 506 -1.99 3.64 7.13
N LYS A 507 -2.07 4.77 7.86
CA LYS A 507 -2.06 4.80 9.34
C LYS A 507 -3.18 3.95 9.91
N TYR A 508 -4.40 4.11 9.42
CA TYR A 508 -5.58 3.44 9.98
C TYR A 508 -5.98 2.13 9.27
N CYS A 509 -5.05 1.47 8.58
CA CYS A 509 -5.25 0.19 7.91
C CYS A 509 -6.44 0.17 6.91
N LEU A 510 -6.69 1.28 6.24
CA LEU A 510 -7.67 1.38 5.14
C LEU A 510 -7.01 0.91 3.84
N THR A 511 -6.63 -0.37 3.78
CA THR A 511 -5.75 -0.94 2.74
C THR A 511 -6.49 -1.75 1.68
N THR A 512 -7.74 -2.12 1.93
CA THR A 512 -8.60 -2.91 1.02
C THR A 512 -9.54 -2.00 0.22
N SER A 513 -9.95 -2.43 -0.98
CA SER A 513 -10.91 -1.72 -1.83
C SER A 513 -12.25 -1.53 -1.09
N LEU A 514 -12.67 -2.53 -0.32
CA LEU A 514 -13.89 -2.48 0.49
C LEU A 514 -13.78 -1.41 1.59
N ARG A 515 -12.71 -1.42 2.39
CA ARG A 515 -12.47 -0.41 3.43
C ARG A 515 -12.41 0.99 2.87
N LEU A 516 -11.67 1.18 1.76
CA LEU A 516 -11.56 2.47 1.09
C LEU A 516 -12.89 2.91 0.47
N GLY A 517 -13.66 1.99 -0.11
CA GLY A 517 -14.99 2.25 -0.63
C GLY A 517 -15.93 2.80 0.44
N HIS A 518 -16.01 2.14 1.60
CA HIS A 518 -16.82 2.64 2.73
C HIS A 518 -16.26 3.94 3.30
N PHE A 519 -14.94 4.05 3.46
CA PHE A 519 -14.31 5.24 4.00
C PHE A 519 -14.58 6.48 3.13
N PHE A 520 -14.29 6.39 1.83
CA PHE A 520 -14.51 7.49 0.90
C PHE A 520 -15.98 7.70 0.55
N GLY A 521 -16.79 6.64 0.40
CA GLY A 521 -18.21 6.79 0.09
C GLY A 521 -18.97 7.57 1.18
N GLN A 522 -18.65 7.28 2.44
CA GLN A 522 -19.21 8.04 3.56
C GLN A 522 -18.65 9.47 3.61
N ALA A 523 -17.35 9.66 3.39
CA ALA A 523 -16.75 11.01 3.41
C ALA A 523 -17.16 11.87 2.19
N SER A 524 -17.54 11.24 1.08
CA SER A 524 -18.09 11.90 -0.11
C SER A 524 -19.32 12.72 0.27
N VAL A 525 -20.23 12.13 1.07
CA VAL A 525 -21.45 12.81 1.54
C VAL A 525 -21.15 13.81 2.67
N GLU A 526 -20.32 13.45 3.66
CA GLU A 526 -20.03 14.34 4.80
C GLU A 526 -19.31 15.65 4.41
N SER A 527 -18.42 15.58 3.42
CA SER A 527 -17.62 16.74 2.99
C SER A 527 -18.03 17.30 1.64
N ASN A 528 -19.06 16.71 1.01
CA ASN A 528 -19.38 16.93 -0.40
C ASN A 528 -18.12 16.85 -1.28
N GLN A 529 -17.40 15.74 -1.18
CA GLN A 529 -16.12 15.49 -1.88
C GLN A 529 -15.07 16.59 -1.63
N LEU A 530 -14.77 16.88 -0.35
CA LEU A 530 -13.82 17.90 0.11
C LEU A 530 -14.24 19.35 -0.12
N LEU A 531 -15.47 19.61 -0.56
CA LEU A 531 -15.95 20.98 -0.78
C LEU A 531 -16.20 21.71 0.54
N TYR A 532 -16.71 21.00 1.56
CA TYR A 532 -17.07 21.58 2.86
C TYR A 532 -16.34 20.84 3.98
N MET A 533 -15.34 21.51 4.55
CA MET A 533 -14.55 21.02 5.70
C MET A 533 -15.04 21.61 7.03
N SER A 534 -16.16 22.31 6.99
CA SER A 534 -16.92 22.81 8.13
C SER A 534 -18.40 22.75 7.77
N GLU A 535 -19.23 22.44 8.75
CA GLU A 535 -20.68 22.33 8.58
C GLU A 535 -21.28 23.63 8.07
N LEU A 536 -22.08 23.52 7.00
CA LEU A 536 -22.82 24.66 6.47
C LEU A 536 -23.98 25.01 7.39
N HIS A 537 -24.23 26.31 7.57
CA HIS A 537 -25.37 26.80 8.33
C HIS A 537 -26.08 27.90 7.53
N ASN A 538 -27.40 27.96 7.70
CA ASN A 538 -28.23 29.03 7.14
C ASN A 538 -28.77 29.89 8.29
N GLY A 539 -28.72 31.21 8.14
CA GLY A 539 -29.17 32.15 9.17
C GLY A 539 -28.09 32.43 10.23
N ASP A 540 -28.54 32.89 11.40
CA ASP A 540 -27.64 33.18 12.52
C ASP A 540 -26.92 31.91 13.00
N LEU A 541 -25.60 32.01 13.14
CA LEU A 541 -24.73 30.88 13.49
C LEU A 541 -25.09 30.29 14.85
N TYR A 542 -25.34 31.15 15.84
CA TYR A 542 -25.69 30.70 17.18
C TYR A 542 -27.04 30.00 17.14
N ASP A 543 -28.03 30.61 16.49
CA ASP A 543 -29.38 30.05 16.38
C ASP A 543 -29.41 28.68 15.71
N TYR A 544 -28.68 28.54 14.60
CA TYR A 544 -28.60 27.29 13.84
C TYR A 544 -28.06 26.17 14.73
N PHE A 545 -26.90 26.36 15.36
CA PHE A 545 -26.21 25.27 16.06
C PHE A 545 -26.82 24.88 17.42
N ARG A 546 -27.87 25.58 17.91
CA ARG A 546 -28.52 25.24 19.19
C ARG A 546 -29.12 23.83 19.25
N HIS A 547 -29.42 23.23 18.10
CA HIS A 547 -29.92 21.85 18.08
C HIS A 547 -28.89 20.81 18.57
N TYR A 548 -27.60 21.18 18.62
CA TYR A 548 -26.53 20.34 19.17
C TYR A 548 -26.31 20.48 20.68
N GLU A 549 -27.00 21.38 21.38
CA GLU A 549 -26.82 21.60 22.82
C GLU A 549 -28.08 21.37 23.67
N VAL A 550 -29.13 20.77 23.08
CA VAL A 550 -30.39 20.48 23.80
C VAL A 550 -30.28 19.31 24.77
N ALA A 551 -31.18 19.23 25.76
CA ALA A 551 -31.19 18.21 26.81
C ALA A 551 -31.39 16.77 26.32
N LYS A 552 -31.84 16.53 25.09
CA LYS A 552 -31.76 15.21 24.45
C LYS A 552 -30.31 14.70 24.45
N ASN A 553 -29.35 15.62 24.45
CA ASN A 553 -27.92 15.36 24.55
C ASN A 553 -27.45 15.05 25.98
N TYR A 554 -28.29 15.21 27.02
CA TYR A 554 -28.07 14.58 28.34
C TYR A 554 -28.00 13.05 28.24
N LYS A 555 -28.88 12.48 27.39
CA LYS A 555 -28.84 11.06 26.99
C LYS A 555 -27.94 10.82 25.76
N GLY A 556 -27.35 11.88 25.20
CA GLY A 556 -26.73 11.88 23.89
C GLY A 556 -25.21 11.99 23.93
N TRP A 557 -24.61 11.10 23.17
CA TRP A 557 -23.20 10.97 22.82
C TRP A 557 -22.37 12.22 22.41
N LEU A 558 -22.94 13.43 22.29
CA LEU A 558 -22.20 14.61 21.79
C LEU A 558 -21.40 15.33 22.88
N GLY A 559 -21.84 15.27 24.14
CA GLY A 559 -21.12 15.85 25.29
C GLY A 559 -21.16 17.38 25.40
N ASN A 560 -22.03 18.05 24.64
CA ASN A 560 -22.27 19.50 24.69
C ASN A 560 -23.13 19.85 25.91
N VAL A 561 -22.70 20.84 26.70
CA VAL A 561 -23.31 21.18 28.01
C VAL A 561 -23.44 22.69 28.26
N GLU A 562 -22.65 23.51 27.56
CA GLU A 562 -22.66 24.96 27.73
C GLU A 562 -23.36 25.66 26.56
N TRP A 563 -23.77 26.91 26.81
CA TRP A 563 -24.28 27.79 25.77
C TRP A 563 -23.24 27.98 24.65
N ASN A 564 -23.66 27.82 23.40
CA ASN A 564 -22.85 27.87 22.19
C ASN A 564 -21.84 26.71 22.02
N ASP A 565 -22.04 25.58 22.69
CA ASP A 565 -21.26 24.38 22.39
C ASP A 565 -21.53 23.84 21.00
N GLY A 566 -22.77 23.99 20.52
CA GLY A 566 -23.11 23.57 19.16
C GLY A 566 -22.23 24.23 18.10
N GLY A 567 -21.98 25.55 18.22
CA GLY A 567 -21.14 26.29 17.28
C GLY A 567 -19.64 26.05 17.50
N LYS A 568 -19.20 25.95 18.76
CA LYS A 568 -17.80 25.66 19.10
C LYS A 568 -17.38 24.28 18.59
N PHE A 569 -18.24 23.28 18.73
CA PHE A 569 -17.97 21.88 18.39
C PHE A 569 -18.87 21.37 17.25
N SER A 570 -19.17 22.24 16.28
CA SER A 570 -19.89 21.90 15.04
C SER A 570 -19.10 20.92 14.18
N GLY A 571 -19.73 20.37 13.14
CA GLY A 571 -19.05 19.48 12.20
C GLY A 571 -17.84 20.15 11.54
N ARG A 572 -16.67 19.50 11.63
CA ARG A 572 -15.44 19.90 10.93
C ARG A 572 -14.64 18.71 10.42
N GLY A 573 -13.81 18.96 9.41
CA GLY A 573 -12.91 17.97 8.83
C GLY A 573 -13.62 17.02 7.85
N PHE A 574 -12.89 15.99 7.41
CA PHE A 574 -13.28 15.14 6.29
C PHE A 574 -14.57 14.34 6.52
N LYS A 575 -14.91 14.09 7.79
CA LYS A 575 -16.12 13.37 8.21
C LYS A 575 -16.91 14.11 9.28
N GLN A 576 -16.81 15.44 9.31
CA GLN A 576 -17.65 16.30 10.16
C GLN A 576 -17.63 15.86 11.65
N LEU A 577 -16.45 15.79 12.26
CA LEU A 577 -16.31 15.52 13.70
C LEU A 577 -17.16 16.53 14.47
N THR A 578 -18.11 16.05 15.28
CA THR A 578 -19.15 16.88 15.91
C THR A 578 -19.31 16.53 17.38
N GLY A 579 -19.47 17.56 18.22
CA GLY A 579 -19.75 17.46 19.65
C GLY A 579 -18.50 17.48 20.53
N ARG A 580 -18.56 18.22 21.64
CA ARG A 580 -17.47 18.43 22.62
C ARG A 580 -16.82 17.12 23.07
N GLY A 581 -17.59 16.05 23.24
CA GLY A 581 -17.07 14.73 23.63
C GLY A 581 -16.21 14.05 22.56
N ASN A 582 -16.55 14.22 21.28
CA ASN A 582 -15.75 13.70 20.18
C ASN A 582 -14.48 14.51 19.95
N TYR A 583 -14.58 15.84 20.03
CA TYR A 583 -13.42 16.73 19.99
C TYR A 583 -12.46 16.44 21.14
N SER A 584 -12.94 16.36 22.39
CA SER A 584 -12.08 16.07 23.55
C SER A 584 -11.40 14.71 23.43
N SER A 585 -12.12 13.69 22.93
CA SER A 585 -11.52 12.37 22.66
C SER A 585 -10.36 12.45 21.67
N TYR A 586 -10.52 13.22 20.59
CA TYR A 586 -9.47 13.41 19.59
C TYR A 586 -8.29 14.23 20.15
N PHE A 587 -8.56 15.26 20.95
CA PHE A 587 -7.51 16.06 21.59
C PHE A 587 -6.72 15.22 22.60
N VAL A 588 -7.38 14.34 23.35
CA VAL A 588 -6.70 13.34 24.21
C VAL A 588 -5.86 12.39 23.35
N TYR A 589 -6.42 11.90 22.24
CA TYR A 589 -5.69 11.02 21.33
C TYR A 589 -4.41 11.68 20.79
N ARG A 590 -4.45 12.97 20.45
CA ARG A 590 -3.28 13.76 20.01
C ARG A 590 -2.35 14.19 21.14
N GLY A 591 -2.73 13.99 22.40
CA GLY A 591 -1.98 14.48 23.56
C GLY A 591 -2.09 15.98 23.81
N TRP A 592 -3.03 16.67 23.15
CA TRP A 592 -3.30 18.10 23.34
C TRP A 592 -4.15 18.40 24.57
N LEU A 593 -4.84 17.38 25.08
CA LEU A 593 -5.65 17.45 26.29
C LEU A 593 -5.35 16.24 27.17
N GLN A 594 -5.13 16.45 28.46
CA GLN A 594 -4.96 15.35 29.41
C GLN A 594 -6.33 14.78 29.81
N ALA A 595 -6.49 13.46 29.77
CA ALA A 595 -7.74 12.81 30.16
C ALA A 595 -8.12 13.10 31.64
N SER A 596 -7.13 13.32 32.51
CA SER A 596 -7.32 13.68 33.92
C SER A 596 -7.79 15.12 34.13
N ALA A 597 -7.73 15.98 33.10
CA ALA A 597 -8.14 17.38 33.20
C ALA A 597 -9.66 17.56 33.26
N PHE A 598 -10.44 16.54 32.90
CA PHE A 598 -11.90 16.59 32.90
C PHE A 598 -12.52 15.33 33.52
N SER A 599 -13.74 15.45 34.05
CA SER A 599 -14.51 14.27 34.50
C SER A 599 -15.02 13.50 33.30
N THR A 600 -15.12 12.17 33.35
CA THR A 600 -15.74 11.36 32.27
C THR A 600 -17.26 11.47 32.23
N ASN A 601 -17.90 11.94 33.31
CA ASN A 601 -19.36 12.04 33.44
C ASN A 601 -19.87 13.49 33.33
N TRP A 602 -19.06 14.42 32.81
CA TRP A 602 -19.37 15.85 32.85
C TRP A 602 -20.71 16.22 32.19
N PHE A 603 -21.15 15.45 31.20
CA PHE A 603 -22.35 15.72 30.41
C PHE A 603 -23.59 14.91 30.84
N HIS A 604 -23.46 14.06 31.86
CA HIS A 604 -24.54 13.24 32.40
C HIS A 604 -25.26 13.87 33.61
N ASP A 605 -25.15 15.19 33.80
CA ASP A 605 -25.85 15.93 34.86
C ASP A 605 -26.98 16.81 34.29
N GLY A 606 -28.21 16.59 34.73
CA GLY A 606 -29.40 17.25 34.16
C GLY A 606 -29.47 18.73 34.55
N ARG A 607 -28.70 19.14 35.55
CA ARG A 607 -28.61 20.53 36.01
C ARG A 607 -28.07 21.46 34.92
N TRP A 608 -27.31 20.96 33.94
CA TRP A 608 -26.92 21.74 32.76
C TRP A 608 -28.12 22.30 31.98
N TRP A 609 -29.28 21.65 32.07
CA TRP A 609 -30.54 22.06 31.42
C TRP A 609 -31.63 22.45 32.42
N GLY A 610 -31.26 22.68 33.68
CA GLY A 610 -32.20 23.06 34.75
C GLY A 610 -33.15 21.93 35.14
N LEU A 611 -32.77 20.68 34.89
CA LEU A 611 -33.59 19.52 35.15
C LEU A 611 -33.29 18.93 36.54
N THR A 612 -34.34 18.40 37.19
CA THR A 612 -34.24 17.62 38.43
C THR A 612 -34.81 16.23 38.18
N HIS A 613 -34.15 15.18 38.66
CA HIS A 613 -34.59 13.80 38.45
C HIS A 613 -35.95 13.53 39.17
N PRO A 614 -36.89 12.75 38.59
CA PRO A 614 -36.83 12.05 37.31
C PRO A 614 -37.23 12.90 36.10
N TYR A 615 -36.58 12.65 34.96
CA TYR A 615 -36.79 13.39 33.70
C TYR A 615 -37.91 12.80 32.84
N THR A 616 -38.57 13.64 32.03
CA THR A 616 -39.61 13.21 31.09
C THR A 616 -39.19 13.41 29.63
N SER A 617 -39.88 12.78 28.68
CA SER A 617 -39.63 12.98 27.24
C SER A 617 -39.89 14.41 26.77
N GLY A 618 -40.75 15.17 27.45
CA GLY A 618 -41.03 16.57 27.15
C GLY A 618 -39.84 17.52 27.39
N ASP A 619 -38.83 17.08 28.14
CA ASP A 619 -37.66 17.89 28.45
C ASP A 619 -36.57 17.83 27.37
N ALA A 620 -36.71 16.97 26.34
CA ALA A 620 -35.67 16.67 25.37
C ALA A 620 -35.13 17.90 24.59
N ASN A 621 -35.92 18.94 24.41
CA ASN A 621 -35.52 20.11 23.62
C ASN A 621 -35.11 21.32 24.47
N ARG A 622 -34.96 21.16 25.81
CA ARG A 622 -34.50 22.27 26.67
C ARG A 622 -33.07 22.66 26.34
N GLN A 623 -32.80 23.96 26.37
CA GLN A 623 -31.46 24.53 26.15
C GLN A 623 -30.66 24.60 27.45
N PRO A 624 -29.32 24.71 27.37
CA PRO A 624 -28.49 24.87 28.55
C PRO A 624 -28.87 26.09 29.38
N ILE A 625 -28.72 26.00 30.70
CA ILE A 625 -28.93 27.14 31.60
C ILE A 625 -27.87 28.21 31.35
N GLN A 626 -28.25 29.47 31.52
CA GLN A 626 -27.36 30.62 31.36
C GLN A 626 -27.02 31.32 32.69
N ASN A 627 -27.56 30.83 33.82
CA ASN A 627 -27.27 31.40 35.13
C ASN A 627 -25.78 31.23 35.46
N ALA A 628 -25.03 32.33 35.45
CA ALA A 628 -23.58 32.31 35.61
C ALA A 628 -23.12 31.60 36.90
N ALA A 629 -23.79 31.80 38.03
CA ALA A 629 -23.42 31.18 39.29
C ALA A 629 -23.59 29.66 39.26
N THR A 630 -24.73 29.17 38.74
CA THR A 630 -24.99 27.74 38.60
C THR A 630 -24.06 27.10 37.57
N VAL A 631 -23.84 27.74 36.42
CA VAL A 631 -22.91 27.28 35.40
C VAL A 631 -21.49 27.18 35.95
N SER A 632 -20.98 28.20 36.65
CA SER A 632 -19.66 28.15 37.29
C SER A 632 -19.55 27.03 38.32
N GLN A 633 -20.61 26.78 39.10
CA GLN A 633 -20.64 25.65 40.04
C GLN A 633 -20.58 24.29 39.32
N LEU A 634 -21.30 24.14 38.20
CA LEU A 634 -21.28 22.92 37.39
C LEU A 634 -19.91 22.72 36.73
N ILE A 635 -19.32 23.76 36.14
CA ILE A 635 -17.97 23.70 35.57
C ILE A 635 -16.96 23.29 36.64
N SER A 636 -17.00 23.90 37.83
CA SER A 636 -16.08 23.57 38.91
C SER A 636 -16.24 22.15 39.44
N SER A 637 -17.46 21.60 39.47
CA SER A 637 -17.74 20.27 40.04
C SER A 637 -17.60 19.15 39.02
N LEU A 638 -18.09 19.36 37.81
CA LEU A 638 -18.13 18.36 36.74
C LEU A 638 -16.93 18.45 35.80
N ARG A 639 -16.17 19.55 35.83
CA ARG A 639 -14.92 19.75 35.07
C ARG A 639 -15.07 19.29 33.61
N PRO A 640 -15.91 19.95 32.78
CA PRO A 640 -15.98 19.62 31.36
C PRO A 640 -14.64 19.91 30.67
N PRO A 641 -14.33 19.24 29.54
CA PRO A 641 -13.07 19.46 28.82
C PRO A 641 -13.01 20.88 28.25
N ILE A 642 -11.87 21.53 28.45
CA ILE A 642 -11.56 22.87 27.93
C ILE A 642 -10.62 22.71 26.74
N MET A 643 -10.97 23.30 25.61
CA MET A 643 -10.19 23.26 24.37
C MET A 643 -10.12 24.68 23.80
N ASP A 644 -8.93 25.27 23.78
CA ASP A 644 -8.74 26.68 23.41
C ASP A 644 -8.91 26.93 21.90
N ASN A 645 -8.61 25.93 21.06
CA ASN A 645 -8.70 26.05 19.61
C ASN A 645 -9.38 24.84 18.94
N PRO A 646 -10.71 24.69 19.03
CA PRO A 646 -11.43 23.62 18.33
C PRO A 646 -11.37 23.76 16.80
N ASN A 647 -11.12 24.96 16.26
CA ASN A 647 -11.03 25.19 14.82
C ASN A 647 -9.80 24.52 14.17
N VAL A 648 -8.81 24.05 14.94
CA VAL A 648 -7.69 23.25 14.41
C VAL A 648 -8.17 22.05 13.59
N VAL A 649 -9.37 21.52 13.87
CA VAL A 649 -10.00 20.40 13.15
C VAL A 649 -10.37 20.75 11.70
N SER A 650 -10.56 22.02 11.37
CA SER A 650 -10.75 22.49 9.98
C SER A 650 -9.54 23.21 9.40
N ASP A 651 -8.79 23.92 10.26
CA ASP A 651 -7.75 24.86 9.85
C ASP A 651 -6.44 24.15 9.49
N ASP A 652 -6.09 23.09 10.21
CA ASP A 652 -4.92 22.26 9.91
C ASP A 652 -5.29 21.11 8.96
N PRO A 653 -4.73 21.06 7.74
CA PRO A 653 -5.12 20.06 6.75
C PRO A 653 -4.87 18.62 7.18
N TYR A 654 -3.78 18.34 7.91
CA TYR A 654 -3.51 17.01 8.44
C TYR A 654 -4.59 16.61 9.44
N THR A 655 -4.87 17.46 10.42
CA THR A 655 -5.86 17.20 11.48
C THR A 655 -7.27 17.05 10.91
N ALA A 656 -7.63 17.85 9.90
CA ALA A 656 -8.90 17.74 9.21
C ALA A 656 -9.13 16.36 8.58
N ILE A 657 -8.06 15.66 8.17
CA ILE A 657 -8.15 14.30 7.62
C ILE A 657 -7.95 13.23 8.71
N ASP A 658 -6.97 13.39 9.59
CA ASP A 658 -6.60 12.40 10.61
C ASP A 658 -7.76 12.12 11.58
N THR A 659 -8.61 13.12 11.88
CA THR A 659 -9.84 12.97 12.67
C THR A 659 -10.80 11.92 12.11
N ALA A 660 -10.89 11.77 10.78
CA ALA A 660 -11.70 10.75 10.13
C ALA A 660 -11.13 9.34 10.35
N GLY A 661 -9.81 9.20 10.27
CA GLY A 661 -9.11 7.94 10.56
C GLY A 661 -9.20 7.56 12.03
N PHE A 662 -9.00 8.52 12.93
CA PHE A 662 -9.22 8.36 14.37
C PHE A 662 -10.64 7.87 14.67
N PHE A 663 -11.65 8.49 14.07
CA PHE A 663 -13.04 8.06 14.25
C PHE A 663 -13.24 6.62 13.80
N TRP A 664 -12.61 6.21 12.69
CA TRP A 664 -12.61 4.84 12.19
C TRP A 664 -12.03 3.84 13.19
N GLY A 665 -10.84 4.14 13.71
CA GLY A 665 -10.16 3.31 14.71
C GLY A 665 -10.93 3.24 16.03
N LYS A 666 -11.35 4.39 16.56
CA LYS A 666 -12.09 4.49 17.83
C LYS A 666 -13.42 3.72 17.79
N ASN A 667 -14.14 3.77 16.67
CA ASN A 667 -15.46 3.13 16.54
C ASN A 667 -15.43 1.72 15.92
N LEU A 668 -14.22 1.16 15.71
CA LEU A 668 -14.01 -0.20 15.18
C LEU A 668 -14.74 -0.41 13.84
N LEU A 669 -14.51 0.51 12.88
CA LEU A 669 -15.22 0.51 11.60
C LEU A 669 -14.58 -0.37 10.53
N LEU A 670 -13.35 -0.85 10.73
CA LEU A 670 -12.68 -1.75 9.78
C LEU A 670 -13.44 -3.06 9.60
N SER A 671 -13.86 -3.71 10.69
CA SER A 671 -14.60 -4.98 10.63
C SER A 671 -15.98 -4.84 9.98
N VAL A 672 -16.64 -3.68 10.17
CA VAL A 672 -17.93 -3.36 9.51
C VAL A 672 -17.74 -3.14 8.01
N ALA A 673 -16.64 -2.50 7.61
CA ALA A 673 -16.33 -2.29 6.20
C ALA A 673 -15.97 -3.62 5.50
N ASP A 674 -15.25 -4.51 6.19
CA ASP A 674 -14.90 -5.84 5.65
C ASP A 674 -16.11 -6.78 5.53
N SER A 675 -17.19 -6.52 6.28
CA SER A 675 -18.48 -7.22 6.08
C SER A 675 -19.38 -6.58 5.01
N ASP A 676 -18.91 -5.53 4.33
CA ASP A 676 -19.66 -4.71 3.35
C ASP A 676 -21.03 -4.21 3.86
N ASP A 677 -21.15 -3.97 5.18
CA ASP A 677 -22.42 -3.60 5.81
C ASP A 677 -22.61 -2.07 5.86
N ALA A 678 -23.20 -1.54 4.78
CA ALA A 678 -23.48 -0.11 4.66
C ALA A 678 -24.48 0.43 5.71
N ILE A 679 -25.41 -0.42 6.20
CA ILE A 679 -26.42 0.01 7.19
C ILE A 679 -25.74 0.20 8.54
N THR A 680 -25.00 -0.80 9.02
CA THR A 680 -24.24 -0.70 10.27
C THR A 680 -23.19 0.42 10.18
N MET A 681 -22.51 0.55 9.04
CA MET A 681 -21.56 1.64 8.80
C MET A 681 -22.23 3.01 8.97
N THR A 682 -23.35 3.25 8.28
CA THR A 682 -24.07 4.54 8.34
C THR A 682 -24.63 4.80 9.75
N ASN A 683 -25.16 3.77 10.41
CA ASN A 683 -25.64 3.88 11.79
C ASN A 683 -24.53 4.25 12.77
N LYS A 684 -23.30 3.73 12.61
CA LYS A 684 -22.18 4.11 13.50
C LYS A 684 -21.70 5.53 13.25
N ILE A 685 -21.79 6.03 12.02
CA ILE A 685 -21.40 7.39 11.66
C ILE A 685 -22.44 8.41 12.16
N ARG A 686 -23.73 8.10 11.99
CA ARG A 686 -24.83 9.06 12.22
C ARG A 686 -25.70 8.82 13.44
N GLY A 687 -25.79 7.58 13.90
CA GLY A 687 -26.57 7.20 15.09
C GLY A 687 -28.04 6.91 14.84
N ASP A 688 -28.45 6.78 13.58
CA ASP A 688 -29.86 6.72 13.17
C ASP A 688 -30.60 5.42 13.56
N ARG A 689 -29.92 4.43 14.17
CA ARG A 689 -30.48 3.14 14.66
C ARG A 689 -31.42 2.42 13.67
N ALA A 690 -31.19 2.62 12.37
CA ALA A 690 -31.95 1.99 11.30
C ALA A 690 -31.70 0.47 11.26
N THR A 691 -32.72 -0.33 10.95
CA THR A 691 -32.55 -1.78 10.73
C THR A 691 -32.51 -2.13 9.26
N THR A 692 -33.15 -1.32 8.42
CA THR A 692 -33.19 -1.43 6.96
C THR A 692 -32.83 -0.09 6.31
N ALA A 693 -32.60 -0.09 4.99
CA ALA A 693 -32.32 1.13 4.25
C ALA A 693 -33.45 2.17 4.35
N ASP A 694 -34.70 1.72 4.40
CA ASP A 694 -35.89 2.58 4.42
C ASP A 694 -36.13 3.23 5.80
N ASP A 695 -35.51 2.70 6.86
CA ASP A 695 -35.62 3.27 8.21
C ASP A 695 -34.78 4.55 8.36
N PHE A 696 -33.85 4.83 7.43
CA PHE A 696 -33.04 6.04 7.49
C PHE A 696 -33.85 7.28 7.14
N PRO A 697 -33.73 8.37 7.92
CA PRO A 697 -34.34 9.64 7.54
C PRO A 697 -33.70 10.18 6.26
N VAL A 698 -34.43 10.98 5.49
CA VAL A 698 -33.93 11.61 4.25
C VAL A 698 -32.60 12.36 4.49
N ALA A 699 -32.49 13.05 5.63
CA ALA A 699 -31.28 13.77 6.03
C ALA A 699 -30.06 12.88 6.31
N ALA A 700 -30.22 11.55 6.34
CA ALA A 700 -29.10 10.61 6.41
C ALA A 700 -28.39 10.42 5.06
N HIS A 701 -29.06 10.75 3.94
CA HIS A 701 -28.53 10.56 2.59
C HIS A 701 -28.04 9.12 2.33
N PHE A 702 -28.72 8.12 2.90
CA PHE A 702 -28.28 6.72 2.83
C PHE A 702 -28.14 6.19 1.38
N PRO A 703 -29.11 6.41 0.46
CA PRO A 703 -28.96 5.95 -0.92
C PRO A 703 -27.74 6.53 -1.63
N GLU A 704 -27.42 7.80 -1.36
CA GLU A 704 -26.25 8.47 -1.91
C GLU A 704 -24.94 7.89 -1.36
N ARG A 705 -24.84 7.67 -0.05
CA ARG A 705 -23.70 7.00 0.60
C ARG A 705 -23.44 5.62 0.01
N LEU A 706 -24.50 4.84 -0.18
CA LEU A 706 -24.42 3.51 -0.78
C LEU A 706 -23.95 3.60 -2.24
N SER A 707 -24.54 4.48 -3.05
CA SER A 707 -24.16 4.69 -4.45
C SER A 707 -22.70 5.10 -4.59
N GLU A 708 -22.25 6.08 -3.81
CA GLU A 708 -20.86 6.54 -3.82
C GLU A 708 -19.89 5.45 -3.36
N THR A 709 -20.26 4.68 -2.34
CA THR A 709 -19.46 3.53 -1.88
C THR A 709 -19.26 2.52 -3.02
N GLN A 710 -20.33 2.12 -3.72
CA GLN A 710 -20.24 1.17 -4.83
C GLN A 710 -19.45 1.72 -6.01
N ARG A 711 -19.66 3.00 -6.38
CA ARG A 711 -18.92 3.66 -7.46
C ARG A 711 -17.42 3.69 -7.17
N ILE A 712 -17.03 4.06 -5.95
CA ILE A 712 -15.62 4.15 -5.55
C ILE A 712 -14.99 2.76 -5.48
N LYS A 713 -15.71 1.74 -5.01
CA LYS A 713 -15.22 0.34 -5.09
C LYS A 713 -14.90 -0.03 -6.54
N GLY A 714 -15.75 0.31 -7.50
CA GLY A 714 -15.50 0.07 -8.93
C GLY A 714 -14.24 0.77 -9.48
N VAL A 715 -13.94 1.98 -9.01
CA VAL A 715 -12.70 2.70 -9.37
C VAL A 715 -11.45 2.00 -8.81
N LEU A 716 -11.55 1.46 -7.58
CA LEU A 716 -10.42 0.88 -6.85
C LEU A 716 -10.16 -0.60 -7.17
N SER A 717 -11.21 -1.36 -7.49
CA SER A 717 -11.13 -2.75 -7.95
C SER A 717 -10.54 -2.79 -9.33
#